data_AF-A0A7S4RX33-F1
#
_entry.id   AF-A0A7S4RX33-F1
#
_cell.length_a   1.000
_cell.length_b   1.000
_cell.length_c   1.000
_cell.angle_alpha   90.00
_cell.angle_beta   90.00
_cell.angle_gamma   90.00
#
_symmetry.space_group_name_H-M   'P 1'
#
loop_
_entity.id
_entity.type
_entity.pdbx_description
1 polymer ?
#
loop_
_entity_poly.entity_id
_entity_poly.type
_entity_poly.pdbx_seq_one_letter_code
_entity_poly.pdbx_strand_id
1 'polypeptide(L)'
;MKSCAVLACLICRASAVLPTGVVSVVGRSLDNGAVTTEYSLLGSQASFGAVPPMGSGVGSDAMSLMVPPAEDELLCGSYAESESSARSAMIVARGGCTFEQKALAAQALGASAIVIHNTLASRYSLNETTGEPIWPQDKFDYDCNFGQATLTDSDMSALSLPYQSYDPTNDSRLSGDTDYSLCVKNDPSFASTCSSQRCLLTGRGNIACCAWDLHVWLYSDPSISHQVAIPAIFITMEQAARLLADLSNNAIHLQVDIHSRPRPSYNLSAMIIWALGVFIAALAAFLSAQDYRDHRKPMHPLPSSPSSAPTNERTYTAHQPSTSNSPPPDSLELTPLHALGFIVMASSALLVLFFLKIYSFVKIMYAFGCSGALTQVFFFPIYTKLFTSTKYKRYMSQVCINTPLCEIGAVSRIEVLSAMSGYALGLAWLILAFTLRHPENNVFFWVVQDIMGACMCILFLSIIKLNSIRVASILLIVAFLYDIFFVFVTPLIFKGQSVMITVATSGGPPKADPSWCEKYPTDADCQGGDPLPMLLTVPRIADYQQGASLLGLGDIVLPGLLLSFAARFDEAKKLVGFMRTGSATPTNRSPHTCPPDSPAGRICGLLCNGGYFVPLVIAYAIGLLCANIAVYVMNMGQPALLYLVPACLGTMVVLGKRRNELDDLWHGPKVIRAADAMVYGEEEFETPNTENTLSEGGGSVGAPLGTVEEGPDGDVPLLSLT
;
A
#
# COMPACT_ATOMS: atom_id res chain seq x y z
N MET A 1 -18.10 28.78 1.96
CA MET A 1 -16.77 29.36 2.31
C MET A 1 -16.36 29.16 3.78
N LYS A 2 -16.97 28.25 4.57
CA LYS A 2 -16.55 27.95 5.96
C LYS A 2 -16.38 26.44 6.24
N SER A 3 -16.05 25.65 5.22
CA SER A 3 -15.82 24.19 5.37
C SER A 3 -14.48 23.70 4.81
N CYS A 4 -13.61 24.59 4.30
CA CYS A 4 -12.26 24.23 3.85
C CYS A 4 -11.17 24.37 4.94
N ALA A 5 -11.50 24.87 6.14
CA ALA A 5 -10.48 25.21 7.14
C ALA A 5 -10.01 24.02 8.00
N VAL A 6 -10.68 22.86 7.95
CA VAL A 6 -10.31 21.69 8.76
C VAL A 6 -9.29 20.78 8.06
N LEU A 7 -9.09 20.93 6.74
CA LEU A 7 -8.15 20.11 5.97
C LEU A 7 -6.73 20.71 5.87
N ALA A 8 -6.52 21.93 6.37
CA ALA A 8 -5.26 22.67 6.21
C ALA A 8 -4.21 22.41 7.33
N CYS A 9 -4.51 21.54 8.30
CA CYS A 9 -3.56 21.18 9.39
C CYS A 9 -2.77 19.89 9.14
N LEU A 10 -2.75 19.35 7.91
CA LEU A 10 -2.08 18.09 7.56
C LEU A 10 -0.77 18.30 6.77
N ILE A 11 0.01 19.34 7.08
CA ILE A 11 1.26 19.64 6.37
C ILE A 11 2.41 19.86 7.36
N CYS A 12 3.07 18.76 7.74
CA CYS A 12 4.50 18.65 8.07
C CYS A 12 4.80 17.14 8.20
N ARG A 13 5.51 16.49 7.25
CA ARG A 13 6.95 16.51 6.90
C ARG A 13 7.86 15.89 7.97
N ALA A 14 8.64 14.92 7.51
CA ALA A 14 9.62 14.05 8.19
C ALA A 14 9.09 12.96 9.13
N SER A 15 9.75 11.80 9.01
CA SER A 15 9.76 10.70 9.97
C SER A 15 10.39 11.16 11.29
N ALA A 16 9.66 11.96 12.08
CA ALA A 16 10.04 12.27 13.45
C ALA A 16 9.89 11.03 14.34
N VAL A 17 10.61 10.97 15.47
CA VAL A 17 10.25 10.05 16.56
C VAL A 17 8.83 10.40 17.01
N LEU A 18 7.86 9.66 16.47
CA LEU A 18 6.44 9.90 16.71
C LEU A 18 6.15 9.68 18.20
N PRO A 19 5.57 10.67 18.91
CA PRO A 19 5.19 10.47 20.30
C PRO A 19 4.08 9.42 20.37
N THR A 20 4.44 8.24 20.85
CA THR A 20 3.56 7.07 21.00
C THR A 20 2.88 7.01 22.36
N GLY A 21 3.38 7.74 23.35
CA GLY A 21 2.85 7.83 24.70
C GLY A 21 2.27 9.20 25.01
N VAL A 22 1.42 9.23 26.03
CA VAL A 22 0.83 10.45 26.58
C VAL A 22 0.97 10.40 28.10
N VAL A 23 1.40 11.52 28.67
CA VAL A 23 1.47 11.76 30.11
C VAL A 23 0.38 12.77 30.44
N SER A 24 -0.75 12.32 30.99
CA SER A 24 -1.79 13.21 31.48
C SER A 24 -1.44 13.66 32.90
N VAL A 25 -1.51 14.95 33.13
CA VAL A 25 -1.13 15.60 34.39
C VAL A 25 -2.34 16.33 34.94
N VAL A 26 -2.66 16.07 36.21
CA VAL A 26 -3.72 16.74 36.96
C VAL A 26 -3.14 17.24 38.28
N GLY A 27 -3.09 18.57 38.44
CA GLY A 27 -2.80 19.22 39.71
C GLY A 27 -4.06 19.42 40.53
N ARG A 28 -4.05 18.98 41.79
CA ARG A 28 -5.13 19.22 42.75
C ARG A 28 -4.63 20.10 43.90
N SER A 29 -5.38 21.13 44.27
CA SER A 29 -5.06 21.95 45.44
C SER A 29 -5.13 21.11 46.73
N LEU A 30 -4.15 21.29 47.63
CA LEU A 30 -4.17 20.62 48.93
C LEU A 30 -5.30 21.11 49.85
N ASP A 31 -5.78 22.35 49.67
CA ASP A 31 -6.74 22.96 50.59
C ASP A 31 -8.17 22.45 50.40
N ASN A 32 -8.57 22.21 49.14
CA ASN A 32 -9.96 21.88 48.78
C ASN A 32 -10.08 20.71 47.78
N GLY A 33 -8.97 20.14 47.32
CA GLY A 33 -8.96 19.06 46.33
C GLY A 33 -9.42 19.45 44.93
N ALA A 34 -9.63 20.75 44.67
CA ALA A 34 -10.07 21.26 43.37
C ALA A 34 -8.96 21.10 42.33
N VAL A 35 -9.35 20.75 41.09
CA VAL A 35 -8.43 20.68 39.96
C VAL A 35 -7.96 22.08 39.61
N THR A 36 -6.65 22.33 39.74
CA THR A 36 -6.01 23.61 39.44
C THR A 36 -5.44 23.63 38.03
N THR A 37 -4.85 22.51 37.60
CA THR A 37 -4.19 22.37 36.30
C THR A 37 -4.50 21.01 35.71
N GLU A 38 -4.80 20.97 34.41
CA GLU A 38 -5.02 19.73 33.67
C GLU A 38 -4.47 19.89 32.25
N TYR A 39 -3.50 19.05 31.88
CA TYR A 39 -2.91 19.04 30.54
C TYR A 39 -2.34 17.66 30.22
N SER A 40 -2.01 17.45 28.95
CA SER A 40 -1.39 16.20 28.48
C SER A 40 -0.12 16.50 27.70
N LEU A 41 0.96 15.81 28.06
CA LEU A 41 2.25 15.89 27.41
C LEU A 41 2.41 14.70 26.46
N LEU A 42 2.87 14.96 25.25
CA LEU A 42 3.19 13.91 24.29
C LEU A 42 4.59 13.39 24.59
N GLY A 43 4.79 12.08 24.59
CA GLY A 43 6.07 11.47 24.91
C GLY A 43 6.42 10.27 24.04
N SER A 44 7.71 9.96 23.96
CA SER A 44 8.21 8.77 23.26
C SER A 44 8.26 7.60 24.22
N GLN A 45 7.62 6.49 23.87
CA GLN A 45 7.71 5.27 24.68
C GLN A 45 9.08 4.62 24.50
N ALA A 46 9.55 3.96 25.56
CA ALA A 46 10.76 3.14 25.50
C ALA A 46 10.54 1.84 24.71
N SER A 47 11.64 1.33 24.16
CA SER A 47 11.70 -0.01 23.54
C SER A 47 11.79 -1.15 24.57
N PHE A 48 12.08 -0.81 25.83
CA PHE A 48 12.13 -1.71 26.98
C PHE A 48 11.02 -1.35 27.98
N GLY A 49 10.80 -2.19 28.99
CA GLY A 49 9.77 -1.95 29.99
C GLY A 49 8.39 -2.49 29.60
N ALA A 50 7.42 -2.26 30.48
CA ALA A 50 6.02 -2.55 30.16
C ALA A 50 5.45 -1.51 29.19
N VAL A 51 4.60 -1.95 28.27
CA VAL A 51 3.85 -1.04 27.39
C VAL A 51 2.80 -0.30 28.23
N PRO A 52 2.73 1.04 28.18
CA PRO A 52 1.70 1.80 28.87
C PRO A 52 0.29 1.30 28.51
N PRO A 53 -0.64 1.23 29.47
CA PRO A 53 -2.02 0.81 29.19
C PRO A 53 -2.69 1.76 28.19
N MET A 54 -3.67 1.23 27.43
CA MET A 54 -4.58 2.08 26.66
C MET A 54 -5.55 2.76 27.63
N GLY A 55 -5.57 4.10 27.63
CA GLY A 55 -6.41 4.90 28.51
C GLY A 55 -6.69 6.28 27.92
N SER A 56 -7.60 7.03 28.55
CA SER A 56 -7.92 8.40 28.18
C SER A 56 -8.09 9.25 29.44
N GLY A 57 -7.01 9.92 29.85
CA GLY A 57 -6.99 10.83 31.00
C GLY A 57 -6.70 10.14 32.33
N VAL A 58 -6.58 10.94 33.39
CA VAL A 58 -6.20 10.51 34.74
C VAL A 58 -7.34 9.74 35.40
N GLY A 59 -7.25 8.40 35.38
CA GLY A 59 -8.23 7.49 35.95
C GLY A 59 -7.97 7.11 37.41
N SER A 60 -8.56 5.99 37.86
CA SER A 60 -8.29 5.39 39.19
C SER A 60 -6.85 4.90 39.36
N ASP A 61 -6.07 4.85 38.27
CA ASP A 61 -4.68 4.39 38.22
C ASP A 61 -3.66 5.54 38.32
N ALA A 62 -4.12 6.75 38.68
CA ALA A 62 -3.29 7.93 38.84
C ALA A 62 -2.12 7.69 39.82
N MET A 63 -0.94 8.09 39.39
CA MET A 63 0.31 7.97 40.16
C MET A 63 0.69 9.32 40.76
N SER A 64 1.22 9.34 41.98
CA SER A 64 1.84 10.55 42.53
C SER A 64 3.18 10.80 41.86
N LEU A 65 3.43 12.01 41.39
CA LEU A 65 4.74 12.37 40.84
C LEU A 65 5.77 12.47 41.97
N MET A 66 6.95 11.86 41.79
CA MET A 66 8.06 11.89 42.74
C MET A 66 9.37 12.30 42.05
N VAL A 67 10.25 12.93 42.82
CA VAL A 67 11.60 13.31 42.40
C VAL A 67 12.59 12.29 42.96
N PRO A 68 13.71 11.99 42.28
CA PRO A 68 14.76 11.12 42.80
C PRO A 68 15.36 11.62 44.12
N PRO A 69 16.05 10.74 44.88
CA PRO A 69 16.75 11.12 46.10
C PRO A 69 17.82 12.20 45.84
N ALA A 70 18.00 13.14 46.76
CA ALA A 70 18.96 14.23 46.63
C ALA A 70 20.43 13.76 46.53
N GLU A 71 20.73 12.53 46.95
CA GLU A 71 22.07 11.93 46.87
C GLU A 71 22.42 11.44 45.44
N ASP A 72 21.40 11.18 44.59
CA ASP A 72 21.56 10.66 43.23
C ASP A 72 20.38 11.11 42.34
N GLU A 73 20.39 12.39 41.98
CA GLU A 73 19.35 13.03 41.16
C GLU A 73 19.25 12.44 39.74
N LEU A 74 20.29 11.76 39.26
CA LEU A 74 20.33 11.13 37.95
C LEU A 74 19.93 9.65 37.98
N LEU A 75 19.72 9.04 39.15
CA LEU A 75 19.42 7.60 39.31
C LEU A 75 20.39 6.70 38.56
N CYS A 76 21.69 6.95 38.73
CA CYS A 76 22.71 6.08 38.17
C CYS A 76 23.25 5.06 39.19
N GLY A 77 22.86 5.18 40.46
CA GLY A 77 23.15 4.23 41.51
C GLY A 77 22.42 2.89 41.37
N SER A 78 22.85 1.92 42.17
CA SER A 78 22.15 0.63 42.35
C SER A 78 21.43 0.64 43.69
N TYR A 79 20.14 0.29 43.67
CA TYR A 79 19.27 0.32 44.85
C TYR A 79 18.77 -1.07 45.19
N ALA A 80 18.53 -1.33 46.49
CA ALA A 80 17.82 -2.52 46.92
C ALA A 80 16.31 -2.36 46.65
N GLU A 81 15.62 -3.45 46.31
CA GLU A 81 14.18 -3.43 46.06
C GLU A 81 13.41 -2.98 47.31
N SER A 82 12.62 -1.93 47.15
CA SER A 82 11.72 -1.36 48.16
C SER A 82 10.27 -1.72 47.81
N GLU A 83 9.58 -2.42 48.71
CA GLU A 83 8.14 -2.68 48.58
C GLU A 83 7.33 -1.42 48.96
N SER A 84 7.18 -0.50 48.01
CA SER A 84 6.22 0.60 48.11
C SER A 84 4.83 0.14 47.66
N SER A 85 3.81 0.30 48.51
CA SER A 85 2.40 0.09 48.12
C SER A 85 1.78 1.30 47.41
N ALA A 86 2.44 2.45 47.41
CA ALA A 86 1.93 3.67 46.80
C ALA A 86 2.36 3.75 45.33
N ARG A 87 1.39 3.93 44.42
CA ARG A 87 1.66 4.10 42.99
C ARG A 87 2.28 5.48 42.74
N SER A 88 3.55 5.50 42.41
CA SER A 88 4.30 6.72 42.10
C SER A 88 4.92 6.69 40.72
N ALA A 89 5.03 7.85 40.08
CA ALA A 89 5.75 8.04 38.84
C ALA A 89 6.99 8.90 39.14
N MET A 90 8.18 8.46 38.73
CA MET A 90 9.41 9.19 39.02
C MET A 90 9.83 10.02 37.80
N ILE A 91 10.10 11.31 37.99
CA ILE A 91 10.65 12.19 36.93
C ILE A 91 12.16 12.33 37.08
N VAL A 92 12.91 12.07 36.00
CA VAL A 92 14.37 11.97 36.07
C VAL A 92 15.01 12.66 34.86
N ALA A 93 16.08 13.40 35.11
CA ALA A 93 16.87 14.01 34.05
C ALA A 93 17.72 12.97 33.31
N ARG A 94 17.87 13.17 32.00
CA ARG A 94 18.82 12.43 31.17
C ARG A 94 20.27 12.78 31.55
N GLY A 95 21.17 11.79 31.45
CA GLY A 95 22.61 11.96 31.65
C GLY A 95 23.20 10.96 32.64
N GLY A 96 24.53 10.84 32.69
CA GLY A 96 25.26 10.00 33.66
C GLY A 96 25.26 8.49 33.39
N CYS A 97 24.15 7.92 32.92
CA CYS A 97 23.98 6.48 32.69
C CYS A 97 22.90 6.21 31.63
N THR A 98 22.71 4.93 31.26
CA THR A 98 21.76 4.52 30.22
C THR A 98 20.30 4.62 30.68
N PHE A 99 19.38 4.75 29.71
CA PHE A 99 17.95 4.90 30.00
C PHE A 99 17.37 3.70 30.75
N GLU A 100 17.83 2.50 30.41
CA GLU A 100 17.40 1.25 31.04
C GLU A 100 17.88 1.16 32.49
N GLN A 101 19.12 1.58 32.78
CA GLN A 101 19.64 1.64 34.15
C GLN A 101 18.82 2.59 35.04
N LYS A 102 18.44 3.77 34.53
CA LYS A 102 17.56 4.71 35.26
C LYS A 102 16.20 4.08 35.58
N ALA A 103 15.63 3.35 34.63
CA ALA A 103 14.35 2.68 34.82
C ALA A 103 14.44 1.55 35.86
N LEU A 104 15.54 0.79 35.88
CA LEU A 104 15.81 -0.22 36.91
C LEU A 104 15.97 0.40 38.31
N ALA A 105 16.71 1.50 38.41
CA ALA A 105 16.87 2.22 39.67
C ALA A 105 15.53 2.77 40.20
N ALA A 106 14.72 3.38 39.33
CA ALA A 106 13.38 3.85 39.69
C ALA A 106 12.46 2.70 40.13
N GLN A 107 12.52 1.56 39.44
CA GLN A 107 11.76 0.36 39.82
C GLN A 107 12.18 -0.17 41.19
N ALA A 108 13.49 -0.24 41.47
CA ALA A 108 14.01 -0.66 42.77
C ALA A 108 13.57 0.26 43.91
N LEU A 109 13.41 1.57 43.63
CA LEU A 109 12.85 2.54 44.58
C LEU A 109 11.31 2.43 44.74
N GLY A 110 10.66 1.50 44.05
CA GLY A 110 9.22 1.25 44.15
C GLY A 110 8.36 2.16 43.27
N ALA A 111 8.94 2.82 42.26
CA ALA A 111 8.17 3.58 41.27
C ALA A 111 7.36 2.63 40.38
N SER A 112 6.12 3.02 40.06
CA SER A 112 5.25 2.31 39.12
C SER A 112 5.47 2.74 37.66
N ALA A 113 6.11 3.88 37.42
CA ALA A 113 6.48 4.37 36.09
C ALA A 113 7.64 5.38 36.17
N ILE A 114 8.32 5.62 35.05
CA ILE A 114 9.39 6.61 34.94
C ILE A 114 9.18 7.56 33.76
N VAL A 115 9.35 8.85 34.02
CA VAL A 115 9.35 9.93 33.02
C VAL A 115 10.76 10.49 32.93
N ILE A 116 11.44 10.19 31.83
CA ILE A 116 12.78 10.71 31.56
C ILE A 116 12.63 11.99 30.74
N HIS A 117 13.36 13.04 31.08
CA HIS A 117 13.37 14.26 30.29
C HIS A 117 14.77 14.68 29.89
N ASN A 118 14.85 15.40 28.78
CA ASN A 118 16.10 16.01 28.36
C ASN A 118 16.44 17.22 29.26
N THR A 119 17.71 17.59 29.28
CA THR A 119 18.25 18.81 29.91
C THR A 119 19.36 19.39 29.05
N LEU A 120 19.69 20.67 29.22
CA LEU A 120 20.82 21.26 28.49
C LEU A 120 22.15 20.65 28.95
N ALA A 121 22.28 20.45 30.26
CA ALA A 121 23.44 19.76 30.86
C ALA A 121 23.71 18.39 30.23
N SER A 122 22.67 17.61 29.87
CA SER A 122 22.83 16.27 29.28
C SER A 122 23.52 16.25 27.91
N ARG A 123 23.69 17.41 27.26
CA ARG A 123 24.39 17.55 25.98
C ARG A 123 25.90 17.72 26.14
N TYR A 124 26.33 18.10 27.34
CA TYR A 124 27.74 18.17 27.69
C TYR A 124 28.17 16.83 28.25
N SER A 125 29.31 16.34 27.81
CA SER A 125 29.94 15.15 28.38
C SER A 125 31.38 15.49 28.77
N LEU A 126 32.01 14.61 29.53
CA LEU A 126 33.39 14.75 29.92
C LEU A 126 34.15 13.55 29.43
N ASN A 127 35.37 13.80 28.98
CA ASN A 127 36.28 12.69 28.75
C ASN A 127 36.76 12.20 30.13
N GLU A 128 36.34 11.00 30.53
CA GLU A 128 36.68 10.39 31.81
C GLU A 128 38.20 10.28 32.05
N THR A 129 39.00 10.22 30.97
CA THR A 129 40.47 10.09 31.07
C THR A 129 41.19 11.42 31.20
N THR A 130 40.69 12.51 30.62
CA THR A 130 41.36 13.83 30.61
C THR A 130 40.68 14.86 31.50
N GLY A 131 39.43 14.62 31.92
CA GLY A 131 38.62 15.57 32.66
C GLY A 131 38.17 16.78 31.83
N GLU A 132 38.48 16.82 30.53
CA GLU A 132 38.10 17.92 29.66
C GLU A 132 36.63 17.82 29.21
N PRO A 133 35.91 18.95 29.13
CA PRO A 133 34.55 18.97 28.62
C PRO A 133 34.53 18.68 27.13
N ILE A 134 33.75 17.67 26.76
CA ILE A 134 33.37 17.39 25.38
C ILE A 134 32.21 18.32 25.05
N TRP A 135 32.50 19.30 24.20
CA TRP A 135 31.52 20.27 23.74
C TRP A 135 30.49 19.61 22.81
N PRO A 136 29.24 20.11 22.81
CA PRO A 136 28.18 19.56 21.96
C PRO A 136 28.50 19.73 20.48
N GLN A 137 27.91 18.89 19.64
CA GLN A 137 28.24 18.88 18.21
C GLN A 137 27.29 19.76 17.39
N ASP A 138 27.87 20.56 16.49
CA ASP A 138 27.14 21.36 15.51
C ASP A 138 26.23 20.49 14.63
N LYS A 139 25.00 20.95 14.39
CA LYS A 139 23.90 20.26 13.70
C LYS A 139 23.33 19.02 14.40
N PHE A 140 24.04 18.43 15.34
CA PHE A 140 23.54 17.29 16.13
C PHE A 140 22.87 17.73 17.43
N ASP A 141 23.48 18.61 18.20
CA ASP A 141 22.94 19.07 19.49
C ASP A 141 22.37 20.49 19.41
N TYR A 142 22.92 21.32 18.52
CA TYR A 142 22.50 22.69 18.28
C TYR A 142 22.62 23.07 16.79
N ASP A 143 22.00 24.17 16.38
CA ASP A 143 22.21 24.77 15.07
C ASP A 143 22.14 26.31 15.15
N CYS A 144 23.25 26.96 14.84
CA CYS A 144 23.36 28.42 14.91
C CYS A 144 22.56 29.16 13.82
N ASN A 145 22.17 28.47 12.73
CA ASN A 145 21.35 29.08 11.67
C ASN A 145 19.92 29.38 12.15
N PHE A 146 19.46 28.68 13.18
CA PHE A 146 18.16 28.88 13.82
C PHE A 146 18.26 29.74 15.08
N GLY A 147 19.36 30.49 15.26
CA GLY A 147 19.54 31.41 16.37
C GLY A 147 20.94 31.30 16.95
N GLN A 148 21.60 32.46 17.10
CA GLN A 148 22.93 32.59 17.65
C GLN A 148 22.96 33.83 18.56
N ALA A 149 23.63 33.73 19.70
CA ALA A 149 23.89 34.86 20.59
C ALA A 149 25.36 34.85 21.01
N THR A 150 25.96 36.04 21.15
CA THR A 150 27.32 36.19 21.66
C THR A 150 27.25 36.68 23.11
N LEU A 151 27.76 35.85 24.02
CA LEU A 151 27.77 36.13 25.45
C LEU A 151 28.94 37.04 25.82
N THR A 152 28.75 37.89 26.83
CA THR A 152 29.87 38.70 27.36
C THR A 152 30.75 37.85 28.27
N ASP A 153 32.01 38.23 28.48
CA ASP A 153 32.90 37.53 29.41
C ASP A 153 32.35 37.50 30.85
N SER A 154 31.59 38.52 31.24
CA SER A 154 30.88 38.56 32.53
C SER A 154 29.74 37.54 32.59
N ASP A 155 29.00 37.34 31.51
CA ASP A 155 27.93 36.33 31.48
C ASP A 155 28.52 34.91 31.47
N MET A 156 29.65 34.71 30.78
CA MET A 156 30.38 33.43 30.74
C MET A 156 30.96 33.03 32.10
N SER A 157 31.52 33.99 32.84
CA SER A 157 32.02 33.76 34.21
C SER A 157 30.93 33.56 35.25
N ALA A 158 29.69 33.96 34.94
CA ALA A 158 28.53 33.70 35.78
C ALA A 158 28.00 32.26 35.61
N LEU A 159 28.44 31.51 34.58
CA LEU A 159 28.09 30.12 34.34
C LEU A 159 29.15 29.20 34.97
N SER A 160 28.72 28.20 35.74
CA SER A 160 29.60 27.18 36.30
C SER A 160 30.01 26.18 35.20
N LEU A 161 31.19 26.37 34.61
CA LEU A 161 31.83 25.43 33.66
C LEU A 161 33.02 24.74 34.36
N PRO A 162 33.28 23.43 34.16
CA PRO A 162 32.59 22.48 33.28
C PRO A 162 31.33 21.85 33.89
N TYR A 163 30.40 21.42 33.03
CA TYR A 163 29.16 20.71 33.41
C TYR A 163 29.45 19.31 33.99
N GLN A 164 29.94 19.23 35.22
CA GLN A 164 30.17 17.95 35.92
C GLN A 164 28.97 17.45 36.71
N SER A 165 27.94 18.27 36.89
CA SER A 165 26.74 17.88 37.63
C SER A 165 25.54 18.62 37.06
N TYR A 166 24.35 18.03 37.22
CA TYR A 166 23.09 18.70 36.98
C TYR A 166 23.07 19.97 37.86
N ASP A 167 23.43 21.12 37.28
CA ASP A 167 23.33 22.41 37.93
C ASP A 167 22.04 23.07 37.40
N PRO A 168 20.91 22.95 38.12
CA PRO A 168 19.64 23.52 37.69
C PRO A 168 19.70 25.04 37.53
N THR A 169 20.72 25.71 38.11
CA THR A 169 20.88 27.15 38.00
C THR A 169 21.34 27.57 36.60
N ASN A 170 22.20 26.80 35.93
CA ASN A 170 22.65 27.10 34.56
C ASN A 170 21.51 26.88 33.55
N ASP A 171 20.76 25.79 33.68
CA ASP A 171 19.62 25.49 32.80
C ASP A 171 18.58 26.62 32.85
N SER A 172 18.33 27.22 34.03
CA SER A 172 17.41 28.35 34.19
C SER A 172 17.90 29.66 33.51
N ARG A 173 19.21 29.84 33.33
CA ARG A 173 19.81 31.03 32.69
C ARG A 173 19.97 30.90 31.18
N LEU A 174 19.94 29.68 30.66
CA LEU A 174 20.10 29.37 29.24
C LEU A 174 18.79 28.95 28.56
N SER A 175 17.67 28.98 29.29
CA SER A 175 16.34 28.64 28.80
C SER A 175 15.33 29.75 29.05
N GLY A 176 14.34 29.83 28.16
CA GLY A 176 13.22 30.78 28.25
C GLY A 176 13.30 31.91 27.22
N ASP A 177 12.18 32.63 27.11
CA ASP A 177 11.93 33.72 26.18
C ASP A 177 12.03 35.12 26.80
N THR A 178 12.33 35.19 28.10
CA THR A 178 12.45 36.44 28.85
C THR A 178 13.90 36.93 28.91
N ASP A 179 14.09 38.19 29.30
CA ASP A 179 15.41 38.80 29.51
C ASP A 179 16.26 38.10 30.59
N TYR A 180 15.69 37.13 31.31
CA TYR A 180 16.42 36.25 32.23
C TYR A 180 17.30 35.23 31.49
N SER A 181 16.95 34.87 30.26
CA SER A 181 17.78 34.03 29.39
C SER A 181 18.94 34.85 28.84
N LEU A 182 20.17 34.42 29.11
CA LEU A 182 21.39 35.14 28.69
C LEU A 182 21.45 35.32 27.16
N CYS A 183 20.86 34.40 26.40
CA CYS A 183 20.88 34.45 24.95
C CYS A 183 19.86 35.45 24.39
N VAL A 184 18.69 35.59 25.03
CA VAL A 184 17.69 36.61 24.68
C VAL A 184 18.15 37.99 25.13
N LYS A 185 18.76 38.09 26.31
CA LYS A 185 19.37 39.32 26.84
C LYS A 185 20.43 39.90 25.89
N ASN A 186 21.29 39.04 25.34
CA ASN A 186 22.41 39.46 24.50
C ASN A 186 22.02 39.56 23.02
N ASP A 187 21.02 38.81 22.58
CA ASP A 187 20.39 38.97 21.27
C ASP A 187 18.87 38.78 21.37
N PRO A 188 18.09 39.89 21.39
CA PRO A 188 16.63 39.82 21.48
C PRO A 188 15.96 39.06 20.32
N SER A 189 16.64 38.95 19.16
CA SER A 189 16.10 38.21 18.02
C SER A 189 16.11 36.69 18.24
N PHE A 190 16.90 36.20 19.21
CA PHE A 190 17.07 34.78 19.54
C PHE A 190 15.74 34.10 19.91
N ALA A 191 14.86 34.79 20.66
CA ALA A 191 13.57 34.23 21.06
C ALA A 191 12.64 33.93 19.87
N SER A 192 12.79 34.65 18.76
CA SER A 192 11.98 34.49 17.55
C SER A 192 12.59 33.53 16.53
N THR A 193 13.91 33.39 16.51
CA THR A 193 14.63 32.47 15.62
C THR A 193 14.71 31.06 16.20
N CYS A 194 14.92 30.94 17.52
CA CYS A 194 15.09 29.66 18.19
C CYS A 194 13.76 29.11 18.71
N SER A 195 13.18 28.14 17.99
CA SER A 195 11.89 27.53 18.37
C SER A 195 11.91 26.86 19.74
N SER A 196 13.07 26.35 20.19
CA SER A 196 13.20 25.71 21.50
C SER A 196 13.41 26.70 22.64
N GLN A 197 13.68 27.98 22.33
CA GLN A 197 14.00 29.05 23.28
C GLN A 197 15.09 28.65 24.28
N ARG A 198 16.01 27.81 23.84
CA ARG A 198 17.08 27.24 24.65
C ARG A 198 18.37 27.39 23.90
N CYS A 199 19.37 27.90 24.59
CA CYS A 199 20.68 28.11 24.00
C CYS A 199 21.73 27.22 24.63
N LEU A 200 22.71 26.86 23.82
CA LEU A 200 23.73 25.90 24.17
C LEU A 200 25.09 26.45 23.72
N LEU A 201 26.04 26.47 24.66
CA LEU A 201 27.40 26.95 24.46
C LEU A 201 28.18 25.99 23.56
N THR A 202 28.79 26.53 22.51
CA THR A 202 29.44 25.74 21.45
C THR A 202 30.91 25.40 21.71
N GLY A 203 31.53 26.01 22.71
CA GLY A 203 32.99 25.92 22.95
C GLY A 203 33.84 26.71 21.95
N ARG A 204 33.23 27.37 20.95
CA ARG A 204 33.91 28.24 19.97
C ARG A 204 33.87 29.69 20.42
N GLY A 205 34.60 30.01 21.48
CA GLY A 205 34.52 31.31 22.14
C GLY A 205 33.19 31.51 22.87
N ASN A 206 32.73 32.76 23.00
CA ASN A 206 31.52 33.09 23.76
C ASN A 206 30.24 32.97 22.91
N ILE A 207 30.15 31.94 22.07
CA ILE A 207 29.02 31.76 21.16
C ILE A 207 28.07 30.70 21.71
N ALA A 208 26.81 31.09 21.86
CA ALA A 208 25.69 30.21 22.16
C ALA A 208 24.77 30.09 20.95
N CYS A 209 24.27 28.88 20.69
CA CYS A 209 23.40 28.60 19.55
C CYS A 209 22.12 27.87 19.97
N CYS A 210 21.11 27.92 19.11
CA CYS A 210 19.81 27.29 19.37
C CYS A 210 19.95 25.77 19.55
N ALA A 211 19.48 25.26 20.68
CA ALA A 211 19.54 23.84 21.02
C ALA A 211 18.35 23.06 20.43
N TRP A 212 18.57 21.82 20.02
CA TRP A 212 17.48 20.94 19.56
C TRP A 212 16.67 20.37 20.73
N ASP A 213 15.36 20.66 20.76
CA ASP A 213 14.40 20.11 21.72
C ASP A 213 13.43 19.13 21.04
N LEU A 214 13.95 17.95 20.70
CA LEU A 214 13.22 16.91 19.97
C LEU A 214 13.03 15.67 20.83
N HIS A 215 12.04 14.86 20.44
CA HIS A 215 11.82 13.55 21.03
C HIS A 215 13.00 12.62 20.75
N VAL A 216 13.33 11.75 21.70
CA VAL A 216 14.40 10.77 21.58
C VAL A 216 13.82 9.38 21.80
N TRP A 217 14.30 8.40 21.04
CA TRP A 217 13.93 7.01 21.26
C TRP A 217 14.75 6.42 22.40
N LEU A 218 14.10 5.73 23.34
CA LEU A 218 14.81 5.07 24.45
C LEU A 218 15.12 3.63 24.05
N TYR A 219 16.39 3.39 23.70
CA TYR A 219 16.94 2.10 23.32
C TYR A 219 17.22 1.25 24.58
N SER A 220 17.05 -0.07 24.46
CA SER A 220 17.56 -1.02 25.46
C SER A 220 19.08 -1.11 25.39
N ASP A 221 19.71 -1.33 26.54
CA ASP A 221 21.14 -1.51 26.70
C ASP A 221 21.49 -3.01 26.69
N PRO A 222 22.23 -3.50 25.69
CA PRO A 222 22.57 -4.92 25.61
C PRO A 222 23.49 -5.41 26.74
N SER A 223 24.12 -4.51 27.49
CA SER A 223 24.97 -4.86 28.63
C SER A 223 24.17 -5.21 29.90
N ILE A 224 22.88 -4.89 29.94
CA ILE A 224 21.99 -5.10 31.07
C ILE A 224 21.11 -6.33 30.80
N SER A 225 21.13 -7.31 31.72
CA SER A 225 20.36 -8.55 31.60
C SER A 225 19.02 -8.52 32.36
N HIS A 226 18.82 -7.54 33.24
CA HIS A 226 17.62 -7.40 34.06
C HIS A 226 16.49 -6.72 33.28
N GLN A 227 15.30 -7.32 33.30
CA GLN A 227 14.14 -6.77 32.62
C GLN A 227 13.45 -5.69 33.46
N VAL A 228 13.27 -4.52 32.84
CA VAL A 228 12.41 -3.45 33.37
C VAL A 228 10.94 -3.87 33.26
N ALA A 229 10.19 -3.74 34.36
CA ALA A 229 8.76 -4.06 34.44
C ALA A 229 7.86 -2.81 34.39
N ILE A 230 8.42 -1.62 34.58
CA ILE A 230 7.67 -0.36 34.59
C ILE A 230 7.68 0.32 33.20
N PRO A 231 6.63 1.08 32.83
CA PRO A 231 6.64 1.89 31.62
C PRO A 231 7.60 3.07 31.75
N ALA A 232 8.37 3.32 30.69
CA ALA A 232 9.27 4.45 30.57
C ALA A 232 8.87 5.36 29.40
N ILE A 233 8.75 6.65 29.65
CA ILE A 233 8.41 7.67 28.64
C ILE A 233 9.44 8.80 28.64
N PHE A 234 9.79 9.27 27.45
CA PHE A 234 10.61 10.46 27.26
C PHE A 234 9.78 11.69 26.86
N ILE A 235 10.00 12.81 27.56
CA ILE A 235 9.41 14.13 27.26
C ILE A 235 10.48 15.16 26.92
N THR A 236 10.10 16.21 26.17
CA THR A 236 11.00 17.28 25.75
C THR A 236 11.34 18.23 26.91
N MET A 237 12.37 19.07 26.74
CA MET A 237 12.77 20.06 27.75
C MET A 237 11.66 21.08 28.03
N GLU A 238 10.93 21.51 26.99
CA GLU A 238 9.78 22.41 27.14
C GLU A 238 8.68 21.80 28.00
N GLN A 239 8.34 20.54 27.73
CA GLN A 239 7.31 19.82 28.48
C GLN A 239 7.73 19.60 29.93
N ALA A 240 9.00 19.24 30.17
CA ALA A 240 9.54 19.03 31.50
C ALA A 240 9.58 20.31 32.33
N ALA A 241 9.94 21.45 31.73
CA ALA A 241 9.96 22.74 32.43
C ALA A 241 8.58 23.12 32.99
N ARG A 242 7.50 22.86 32.23
CA ARG A 242 6.11 23.07 32.71
C ARG A 242 5.77 22.15 33.87
N LEU A 243 6.10 20.86 33.74
CA LEU A 243 5.80 19.85 34.77
C LEU A 243 6.57 20.10 36.08
N LEU A 244 7.84 20.47 35.99
CA LEU A 244 8.68 20.78 37.15
C LEU A 244 8.26 22.10 37.83
N ALA A 245 7.80 23.10 37.07
CA ALA A 245 7.26 24.33 37.64
C ALA A 245 6.03 24.05 38.52
N ASP A 246 5.10 23.20 38.05
CA ASP A 246 3.94 22.79 38.85
C ASP A 246 4.34 21.97 40.08
N LEU A 247 5.38 21.13 39.97
CA LEU A 247 5.87 20.29 41.08
C LEU A 247 6.53 21.10 42.19
N SER A 248 7.15 22.23 41.83
CA SER A 248 7.73 23.16 42.81
C SER A 248 6.68 23.94 43.62
N ASN A 249 5.42 23.94 43.17
CA ASN A 249 4.33 24.61 43.87
C ASN A 249 3.80 23.76 45.03
N ASN A 250 4.27 24.04 46.25
CA ASN A 250 3.85 23.34 47.48
C ASN A 250 2.33 23.37 47.78
N ALA A 251 1.53 24.13 47.04
CA ALA A 251 0.07 24.22 47.20
C ALA A 251 -0.70 23.16 46.38
N ILE A 252 -0.02 22.41 45.51
CA ILE A 252 -0.64 21.51 44.54
C ILE A 252 -0.05 20.10 44.68
N HIS A 253 -0.92 19.09 44.78
CA HIS A 253 -0.55 17.69 44.65
C HIS A 253 -0.72 17.25 43.20
N LEU A 254 0.38 16.86 42.54
CA LEU A 254 0.38 16.42 41.15
C LEU A 254 0.12 14.92 41.03
N GLN A 255 -0.91 14.59 40.26
CA GLN A 255 -1.23 13.24 39.83
C GLN A 255 -0.94 13.10 38.34
N VAL A 256 -0.29 12.00 37.97
CA VAL A 256 0.12 11.70 36.60
C VAL A 256 -0.41 10.34 36.20
N ASP A 257 -0.91 10.24 34.98
CA ASP A 257 -1.30 8.98 34.37
C ASP A 257 -0.61 8.82 33.01
N ILE A 258 -0.02 7.65 32.80
CA ILE A 258 0.79 7.34 31.63
C ILE A 258 0.04 6.29 30.82
N HIS A 259 -0.33 6.66 29.60
CA HIS A 259 -1.06 5.80 28.70
C HIS A 259 -0.53 5.87 27.28
N SER A 260 -0.79 4.84 26.50
CA SER A 260 -0.46 4.83 25.07
C SER A 260 -1.37 5.79 24.30
N ARG A 261 -0.83 6.51 23.32
CA ARG A 261 -1.63 7.37 22.45
C ARG A 261 -2.70 6.52 21.76
N PRO A 262 -4.00 6.89 21.85
CA PRO A 262 -5.07 6.07 21.31
C PRO A 262 -4.88 5.91 19.80
N ARG A 263 -4.86 4.65 19.37
CA ARG A 263 -4.88 4.27 17.95
C ARG A 263 -6.30 3.82 17.61
N PRO A 264 -6.84 4.19 16.43
CA PRO A 264 -8.09 3.61 15.99
C PRO A 264 -7.93 2.08 15.93
N SER A 265 -8.88 1.35 16.50
CA SER A 265 -8.85 -0.12 16.56
C SER A 265 -8.96 -0.77 15.18
N TYR A 266 -9.45 -0.03 14.18
CA TYR A 266 -9.54 -0.47 12.80
C TYR A 266 -8.88 0.54 11.85
N ASN A 267 -8.14 0.02 10.87
CA ASN A 267 -7.57 0.81 9.79
C ASN A 267 -8.64 1.05 8.71
N LEU A 268 -9.33 2.20 8.75
CA LEU A 268 -10.38 2.52 7.78
C LEU A 268 -9.84 2.50 6.34
N SER A 269 -8.64 3.02 6.11
CA SER A 269 -7.99 3.01 4.80
C SER A 269 -7.73 1.60 4.27
N ALA A 270 -7.40 0.65 5.15
CA ALA A 270 -7.23 -0.75 4.78
C ALA A 270 -8.57 -1.42 4.39
N MET A 271 -9.68 -0.99 5.00
CA MET A 271 -11.02 -1.46 4.62
C MET A 271 -11.48 -0.85 3.30
N ILE A 272 -11.17 0.43 3.05
CA ILE A 272 -11.48 1.11 1.79
C ILE A 272 -10.73 0.44 0.64
N ILE A 273 -9.41 0.21 0.78
CA ILE A 273 -8.61 -0.41 -0.27
C ILE A 273 -8.98 -1.88 -0.49
N TRP A 274 -9.37 -2.61 0.56
CA TRP A 274 -9.93 -3.96 0.45
C TRP A 274 -11.20 -3.96 -0.39
N ALA A 275 -12.16 -3.08 -0.06
CA ALA A 275 -13.42 -2.97 -0.80
C ALA A 275 -13.18 -2.58 -2.26
N LEU A 276 -12.25 -1.65 -2.50
CA LEU A 276 -11.86 -1.22 -3.84
C LEU A 276 -11.24 -2.37 -4.65
N GLY A 277 -10.30 -3.14 -4.06
CA GLY A 277 -9.68 -4.28 -4.72
C GLY A 277 -10.68 -5.39 -5.08
N VAL A 278 -11.61 -5.71 -4.17
CA VAL A 278 -12.72 -6.66 -4.44
C VAL A 278 -13.64 -6.14 -5.54
N PHE A 279 -14.00 -4.86 -5.50
CA PHE A 279 -14.84 -4.23 -6.51
C PHE A 279 -14.18 -4.27 -7.89
N ILE A 280 -12.89 -3.91 -8.00
CA ILE A 280 -12.15 -3.93 -9.28
C ILE A 280 -12.07 -5.34 -9.83
N ALA A 281 -11.67 -6.34 -9.02
CA ALA A 281 -11.56 -7.73 -9.47
C ALA A 281 -12.91 -8.28 -9.95
N ALA A 282 -13.98 -8.02 -9.20
CA ALA A 282 -15.33 -8.48 -9.54
C ALA A 282 -15.87 -7.78 -10.79
N LEU A 283 -15.69 -6.46 -10.91
CA LEU A 283 -16.10 -5.69 -12.08
C LEU A 283 -15.35 -6.14 -13.34
N ALA A 284 -14.03 -6.28 -13.24
CA ALA A 284 -13.19 -6.73 -14.35
C ALA A 284 -13.61 -8.13 -14.85
N ALA A 285 -13.78 -9.08 -13.94
CA ALA A 285 -14.26 -10.42 -14.26
C ALA A 285 -15.69 -10.42 -14.81
N PHE A 286 -16.57 -9.51 -14.36
CA PHE A 286 -17.91 -9.39 -14.90
C PHE A 286 -17.93 -8.79 -16.32
N LEU A 287 -17.03 -7.85 -16.61
CA LEU A 287 -16.88 -7.24 -17.93
C LEU A 287 -16.23 -8.19 -18.92
N SER A 288 -15.32 -9.06 -18.50
CA SER A 288 -14.68 -10.04 -19.39
C SER A 288 -15.65 -11.08 -19.98
N ALA A 289 -16.84 -11.24 -19.39
CA ALA A 289 -17.91 -12.11 -19.88
C ALA A 289 -19.03 -11.34 -20.62
N GLN A 290 -18.81 -10.07 -20.95
CA GLN A 290 -19.84 -9.23 -21.59
C GLN A 290 -20.23 -9.75 -22.98
N ASP A 291 -19.28 -10.26 -23.78
CA ASP A 291 -19.54 -10.74 -25.14
C ASP A 291 -20.61 -11.84 -25.17
N TYR A 292 -20.53 -12.83 -24.27
CA TYR A 292 -21.54 -13.89 -24.16
C TYR A 292 -22.92 -13.36 -23.76
N ARG A 293 -22.97 -12.29 -22.94
CA ARG A 293 -24.22 -11.69 -22.47
C ARG A 293 -24.91 -10.87 -23.53
N ASP A 294 -24.15 -10.17 -24.36
CA ASP A 294 -24.71 -9.34 -25.44
C ASP A 294 -25.33 -10.22 -26.53
N HIS A 295 -24.73 -11.38 -26.83
CA HIS A 295 -25.29 -12.39 -27.76
C HIS A 295 -26.52 -13.12 -27.23
N ARG A 296 -26.76 -13.08 -25.91
CA ARG A 296 -27.96 -13.67 -25.28
C ARG A 296 -29.21 -12.81 -25.42
N LYS A 297 -29.07 -11.49 -25.67
CA LYS A 297 -30.23 -10.59 -25.75
C LYS A 297 -31.02 -10.88 -27.03
N PRO A 298 -32.35 -11.06 -26.98
CA PRO A 298 -33.15 -11.24 -28.19
C PRO A 298 -33.05 -9.98 -29.06
N MET A 299 -32.64 -10.15 -30.32
CA MET A 299 -32.71 -9.11 -31.34
C MET A 299 -34.17 -8.62 -31.42
N HIS A 300 -34.41 -7.32 -31.22
CA HIS A 300 -35.73 -6.73 -31.41
C HIS A 300 -36.21 -7.03 -32.86
N PRO A 301 -37.42 -7.57 -33.06
CA PRO A 301 -37.93 -7.74 -34.41
C PRO A 301 -38.09 -6.36 -35.05
N LEU A 302 -37.52 -6.18 -36.26
CA LEU A 302 -37.94 -5.08 -37.13
C LEU A 302 -39.46 -5.21 -37.38
N PRO A 303 -40.19 -4.10 -37.49
CA PRO A 303 -41.62 -4.15 -37.78
C PRO A 303 -41.84 -4.78 -39.16
N SER A 304 -42.38 -6.00 -39.18
CA SER A 304 -42.81 -6.70 -40.39
C SER A 304 -44.14 -6.13 -40.88
N SER A 305 -44.17 -5.65 -42.12
CA SER A 305 -45.38 -5.38 -42.90
C SER A 305 -46.18 -6.68 -43.14
N PRO A 306 -47.52 -6.65 -43.25
CA PRO A 306 -48.32 -7.86 -43.34
C PRO A 306 -48.43 -8.34 -44.80
N SER A 307 -48.10 -9.60 -45.05
CA SER A 307 -48.67 -10.33 -46.18
C SER A 307 -48.78 -11.83 -45.90
N SER A 308 -49.88 -12.37 -46.37
CA SER A 308 -50.50 -13.66 -46.10
C SER A 308 -49.94 -14.80 -46.96
N ALA A 309 -49.67 -15.98 -46.36
CA ALA A 309 -50.04 -17.32 -46.85
C ALA A 309 -49.44 -18.41 -45.93
N PRO A 310 -50.11 -19.57 -45.74
CA PRO A 310 -49.57 -20.67 -44.92
C PRO A 310 -49.07 -21.83 -45.80
N THR A 311 -47.84 -22.31 -45.60
CA THR A 311 -47.51 -23.74 -45.83
C THR A 311 -46.24 -24.16 -45.10
N ASN A 312 -46.26 -25.40 -44.62
CA ASN A 312 -45.30 -26.09 -43.78
C ASN A 312 -43.96 -26.38 -44.47
N GLU A 313 -42.86 -26.19 -43.72
CA GLU A 313 -41.68 -27.08 -43.56
C GLU A 313 -40.57 -26.31 -42.82
N ARG A 314 -40.30 -26.63 -41.55
CA ARG A 314 -39.16 -26.07 -40.81
C ARG A 314 -37.93 -26.95 -41.01
N THR A 315 -37.29 -26.78 -42.16
CA THR A 315 -35.85 -27.04 -42.31
C THR A 315 -35.14 -25.82 -41.71
N TYR A 316 -34.43 -26.00 -40.60
CA TYR A 316 -33.58 -24.96 -40.03
C TYR A 316 -32.33 -24.81 -40.92
N THR A 317 -32.43 -24.03 -41.99
CA THR A 317 -31.26 -23.49 -42.68
C THR A 317 -30.67 -22.40 -41.78
N ALA A 318 -29.42 -22.61 -41.36
CA ALA A 318 -28.62 -21.66 -40.63
C ALA A 318 -28.70 -20.28 -41.31
N HIS A 319 -29.20 -19.28 -40.59
CA HIS A 319 -29.05 -17.89 -41.01
C HIS A 319 -27.56 -17.54 -40.92
N GLN A 320 -26.96 -17.27 -42.08
CA GLN A 320 -25.65 -16.61 -42.17
C GLN A 320 -25.69 -15.30 -41.37
N PRO A 321 -24.77 -15.08 -40.42
CA PRO A 321 -24.60 -13.78 -39.81
C PRO A 321 -24.04 -12.82 -40.86
N SER A 322 -24.66 -11.64 -40.93
CA SER A 322 -24.20 -10.50 -41.71
C SER A 322 -22.75 -10.17 -41.36
N THR A 323 -21.90 -10.20 -42.38
CA THR A 323 -20.51 -9.72 -42.38
C THR A 323 -20.43 -8.26 -41.92
N SER A 324 -20.13 -8.03 -40.65
CA SER A 324 -19.38 -6.85 -40.22
C SER A 324 -17.91 -7.27 -40.14
N ASN A 325 -17.11 -6.83 -41.10
CA ASN A 325 -15.65 -6.99 -41.11
C ASN A 325 -15.04 -6.16 -39.98
N SER A 326 -15.13 -6.67 -38.75
CA SER A 326 -14.29 -6.29 -37.63
C SER A 326 -13.41 -7.51 -37.34
N PRO A 327 -12.07 -7.37 -37.35
CA PRO A 327 -11.18 -8.48 -37.03
C PRO A 327 -11.55 -9.05 -35.64
N PRO A 328 -11.40 -10.36 -35.42
CA PRO A 328 -11.57 -10.93 -34.08
C PRO A 328 -10.63 -10.17 -33.13
N PRO A 329 -11.06 -9.83 -31.90
CA PRO A 329 -10.14 -9.24 -30.95
C PRO A 329 -9.02 -10.25 -30.71
N ASP A 330 -7.76 -9.82 -30.88
CA ASP A 330 -6.56 -10.60 -30.56
C ASP A 330 -6.58 -10.96 -29.06
N SER A 331 -7.31 -12.01 -28.69
CA SER A 331 -7.38 -12.48 -27.32
C SER A 331 -6.20 -13.40 -27.07
N LEU A 332 -5.29 -12.96 -26.20
CA LEU A 332 -4.11 -13.73 -25.84
C LEU A 332 -4.51 -14.93 -24.98
N GLU A 333 -4.48 -16.13 -25.58
CA GLU A 333 -4.65 -17.37 -24.85
C GLU A 333 -3.38 -17.73 -24.08
N LEU A 334 -3.51 -17.96 -22.78
CA LEU A 334 -2.37 -18.32 -21.95
C LEU A 334 -2.08 -19.83 -22.07
N THR A 335 -0.88 -20.16 -22.54
CA THR A 335 -0.31 -21.51 -22.47
C THR A 335 0.50 -21.68 -21.17
N PRO A 336 0.75 -22.93 -20.71
CA PRO A 336 1.61 -23.17 -19.55
C PRO A 336 3.03 -22.57 -19.71
N LEU A 337 3.54 -22.52 -20.95
CA LEU A 337 4.85 -21.93 -21.25
C LEU A 337 4.83 -20.40 -21.06
N HIS A 338 3.75 -19.73 -21.47
CA HIS A 338 3.58 -18.29 -21.22
C HIS A 338 3.50 -17.97 -19.73
N ALA A 339 2.88 -18.84 -18.91
CA ALA A 339 2.83 -18.66 -17.46
C ALA A 339 4.22 -18.72 -16.81
N LEU A 340 5.07 -19.68 -17.22
CA LEU A 340 6.46 -19.74 -16.74
C LEU A 340 7.28 -18.54 -17.24
N GLY A 341 7.13 -18.20 -18.53
CA GLY A 341 7.81 -17.06 -19.15
C GLY A 341 7.46 -15.73 -18.47
N PHE A 342 6.18 -15.52 -18.12
CA PHE A 342 5.73 -14.35 -17.39
C PHE A 342 6.49 -14.16 -16.06
N ILE A 343 6.68 -15.25 -15.31
CA ILE A 343 7.33 -15.22 -14.00
C ILE A 343 8.84 -15.00 -14.12
N VAL A 344 9.49 -15.61 -15.11
CA VAL A 344 10.92 -15.38 -15.40
C VAL A 344 11.15 -13.93 -15.81
N MET A 345 10.29 -13.38 -16.68
CA MET A 345 10.36 -11.97 -17.11
C MET A 345 10.09 -10.99 -15.96
N ALA A 346 9.10 -11.28 -15.11
CA ALA A 346 8.84 -10.46 -13.92
C ALA A 346 10.03 -10.50 -12.94
N SER A 347 10.62 -11.68 -12.72
CA SER A 347 11.78 -11.87 -11.84
C SER A 347 13.01 -11.15 -12.38
N SER A 348 13.28 -11.26 -13.69
CA SER A 348 14.40 -10.57 -14.32
C SER A 348 14.20 -9.06 -14.29
N ALA A 349 13.00 -8.56 -14.56
CA ALA A 349 12.67 -7.14 -14.48
C ALA A 349 12.90 -6.58 -13.06
N LEU A 350 12.47 -7.29 -12.00
CA LEU A 350 12.71 -6.86 -10.63
C LEU A 350 14.20 -6.83 -10.26
N LEU A 351 14.97 -7.83 -10.68
CA LEU A 351 16.42 -7.84 -10.45
C LEU A 351 17.14 -6.73 -11.21
N VAL A 352 16.74 -6.46 -12.46
CA VAL A 352 17.27 -5.35 -13.26
C VAL A 352 16.97 -4.02 -12.58
N LEU A 353 15.75 -3.80 -12.07
CA LEU A 353 15.40 -2.59 -11.33
C LEU A 353 16.21 -2.45 -10.04
N PHE A 354 16.46 -3.55 -9.33
CA PHE A 354 17.26 -3.58 -8.11
C PHE A 354 18.72 -3.17 -8.37
N PHE A 355 19.37 -3.76 -9.39
CA PHE A 355 20.78 -3.49 -9.68
C PHE A 355 21.00 -2.18 -10.42
N LEU A 356 20.15 -1.83 -11.40
CA LEU A 356 20.34 -0.65 -12.24
C LEU A 356 19.66 0.62 -11.69
N LYS A 357 18.81 0.52 -10.66
CA LYS A 357 18.12 1.64 -9.99
C LYS A 357 17.39 2.60 -10.94
N ILE A 358 16.82 2.08 -12.04
CA ILE A 358 16.15 2.87 -13.10
C ILE A 358 14.66 3.11 -12.78
N TYR A 359 14.36 3.57 -11.57
CA TYR A 359 12.96 3.73 -11.10
C TYR A 359 12.18 4.80 -11.90
N SER A 360 12.85 5.83 -12.39
CA SER A 360 12.26 6.87 -13.23
C SER A 360 11.65 6.32 -14.53
N PHE A 361 12.25 5.25 -15.09
CA PHE A 361 11.72 4.61 -16.30
C PHE A 361 10.38 3.91 -16.05
N VAL A 362 10.22 3.32 -14.86
CA VAL A 362 8.95 2.68 -14.46
C VAL A 362 7.82 3.71 -14.36
N LYS A 363 8.09 4.90 -13.82
CA LYS A 363 7.10 6.01 -13.76
C LYS A 363 6.62 6.39 -15.16
N ILE A 364 7.54 6.47 -16.13
CA ILE A 364 7.22 6.80 -17.53
C ILE A 364 6.39 5.69 -18.18
N MET A 365 6.84 4.43 -18.11
CA MET A 365 6.10 3.29 -18.68
C MET A 365 4.70 3.16 -18.10
N TYR A 366 4.57 3.34 -16.79
CA TYR A 366 3.27 3.30 -16.11
C TYR A 366 2.33 4.40 -16.63
N ALA A 367 2.82 5.64 -16.75
CA ALA A 367 2.02 6.75 -17.24
C ALA A 367 1.50 6.50 -18.66
N PHE A 368 2.37 6.06 -19.58
CA PHE A 368 1.96 5.76 -20.96
C PHE A 368 1.00 4.57 -21.03
N GLY A 369 1.35 3.44 -20.40
CA GLY A 369 0.54 2.21 -20.45
C GLY A 369 -0.85 2.39 -19.83
N CYS A 370 -0.92 2.97 -18.63
CA CYS A 370 -2.19 3.14 -17.94
C CYS A 370 -3.05 4.27 -18.52
N SER A 371 -2.47 5.27 -19.22
CA SER A 371 -3.25 6.26 -19.98
C SER A 371 -4.01 5.63 -21.15
N GLY A 372 -3.39 4.65 -21.81
CA GLY A 372 -4.05 3.85 -22.84
C GLY A 372 -5.23 3.05 -22.26
N ALA A 373 -5.01 2.38 -21.12
CA ALA A 373 -6.08 1.65 -20.43
C ALA A 373 -7.22 2.58 -19.96
N LEU A 374 -6.88 3.75 -19.41
CA LEU A 374 -7.84 4.76 -19.00
C LEU A 374 -8.68 5.28 -20.18
N THR A 375 -8.05 5.48 -21.34
CA THR A 375 -8.73 5.89 -22.57
C THR A 375 -9.82 4.90 -22.95
N GLN A 376 -9.48 3.60 -23.00
CA GLN A 376 -10.37 2.54 -23.47
C GLN A 376 -11.47 2.21 -22.45
N VAL A 377 -11.10 2.07 -21.17
CA VAL A 377 -12.02 1.58 -20.13
C VAL A 377 -12.91 2.69 -19.57
N PHE A 378 -12.42 3.92 -19.49
CA PHE A 378 -13.13 5.03 -18.84
C PHE A 378 -13.67 6.05 -19.85
N PHE A 379 -12.80 6.70 -20.64
CA PHE A 379 -13.21 7.83 -21.48
C PHE A 379 -14.06 7.41 -22.68
N PHE A 380 -13.70 6.34 -23.39
CA PHE A 380 -14.42 5.87 -24.56
C PHE A 380 -15.92 5.55 -24.29
N PRO A 381 -16.30 4.73 -23.28
CA PRO A 381 -17.71 4.47 -22.98
C PRO A 381 -18.47 5.71 -22.48
N ILE A 382 -17.78 6.63 -21.77
CA ILE A 382 -18.39 7.89 -21.31
C ILE A 382 -18.72 8.79 -22.50
N TYR A 383 -17.77 9.00 -23.41
CA TYR A 383 -18.01 9.86 -24.58
C TYR A 383 -19.03 9.25 -25.55
N THR A 384 -19.01 7.94 -25.78
CA THR A 384 -20.03 7.28 -26.62
C THR A 384 -21.44 7.45 -26.05
N LYS A 385 -21.61 7.35 -24.72
CA LYS A 385 -22.89 7.61 -24.02
C LYS A 385 -23.28 9.09 -23.99
N LEU A 386 -22.32 10.00 -23.84
CA LEU A 386 -22.57 11.43 -23.80
C LEU A 386 -23.01 11.98 -25.17
N PHE A 387 -22.41 11.46 -26.25
CA PHE A 387 -22.69 11.88 -27.62
C PHE A 387 -23.74 11.01 -28.35
N THR A 388 -24.53 10.19 -27.63
CA THR A 388 -25.57 9.33 -28.24
C THR A 388 -26.80 10.09 -28.73
N SER A 389 -26.92 11.40 -28.46
CA SER A 389 -28.01 12.24 -29.00
C SER A 389 -27.96 12.27 -30.54
N THR A 390 -29.10 12.04 -31.18
CA THR A 390 -29.26 11.70 -32.61
C THR A 390 -28.63 12.70 -33.60
N LYS A 391 -28.48 13.97 -33.21
CA LYS A 391 -27.82 15.00 -34.05
C LYS A 391 -26.29 14.94 -34.00
N TYR A 392 -25.71 14.62 -32.84
CA TYR A 392 -24.26 14.55 -32.66
C TYR A 392 -23.68 13.20 -33.07
N LYS A 393 -24.48 12.12 -33.01
CA LYS A 393 -24.07 10.77 -33.44
C LYS A 393 -23.60 10.73 -34.91
N ARG A 394 -24.27 11.46 -35.81
CA ARG A 394 -23.90 11.53 -37.24
C ARG A 394 -22.64 12.38 -37.50
N TYR A 395 -22.43 13.42 -36.69
CA TYR A 395 -21.27 14.32 -36.77
C TYR A 395 -19.99 13.71 -36.16
N MET A 396 -20.13 12.94 -35.07
CA MET A 396 -19.02 12.29 -34.37
C MET A 396 -18.63 10.92 -34.96
N SER A 397 -19.53 10.27 -35.72
CA SER A 397 -19.29 8.99 -36.42
C SER A 397 -18.52 9.16 -37.75
N GLN A 398 -18.21 10.39 -38.18
CA GLN A 398 -17.66 10.63 -39.52
C GLN A 398 -16.13 10.51 -39.54
N VAL A 399 -15.65 9.59 -40.39
CA VAL A 399 -14.26 9.17 -40.59
C VAL A 399 -13.39 10.32 -41.06
N CYS A 400 -12.22 10.51 -40.45
CA CYS A 400 -11.14 11.30 -41.02
C CYS A 400 -9.83 10.55 -40.82
N ILE A 401 -9.42 9.82 -41.85
CA ILE A 401 -8.09 9.76 -42.49
C ILE A 401 -8.23 8.65 -43.54
N ASN A 402 -8.51 9.03 -44.79
CA ASN A 402 -8.42 8.10 -45.92
C ASN A 402 -7.07 8.35 -46.60
N THR A 403 -5.98 7.99 -45.93
CA THR A 403 -4.64 8.00 -46.52
C THR A 403 -4.31 6.61 -47.04
N PRO A 404 -3.84 6.46 -48.28
CA PRO A 404 -3.62 5.15 -48.92
C PRO A 404 -2.35 4.41 -48.43
N LEU A 405 -1.92 4.59 -47.18
CA LEU A 405 -0.58 4.16 -46.72
C LEU A 405 -0.50 3.58 -45.30
N CYS A 406 -1.58 3.06 -44.72
CA CYS A 406 -1.50 2.29 -43.47
C CYS A 406 -2.68 1.32 -43.33
N GLU A 407 -2.41 0.06 -42.94
CA GLU A 407 -3.36 -0.95 -42.44
C GLU A 407 -4.07 -0.55 -41.12
N ILE A 408 -3.99 0.73 -40.73
CA ILE A 408 -4.61 1.26 -39.53
C ILE A 408 -6.03 1.66 -39.92
N GLY A 409 -7.02 0.90 -39.45
CA GLY A 409 -8.44 1.08 -39.77
C GLY A 409 -9.01 2.48 -39.48
N ALA A 410 -10.25 2.73 -39.91
CA ALA A 410 -10.90 4.02 -39.78
C ALA A 410 -11.05 4.45 -38.31
N VAL A 411 -10.29 5.48 -37.89
CA VAL A 411 -10.33 6.03 -36.52
C VAL A 411 -11.52 6.99 -36.36
N SER A 412 -12.31 6.80 -35.29
CA SER A 412 -13.45 7.66 -34.99
C SER A 412 -13.04 8.93 -34.22
N ARG A 413 -13.78 10.04 -34.40
CA ARG A 413 -13.49 11.29 -33.65
C ARG A 413 -13.63 11.12 -32.13
N ILE A 414 -14.45 10.16 -31.70
CA ILE A 414 -14.65 9.80 -30.28
C ILE A 414 -13.41 9.11 -29.72
N GLU A 415 -12.79 8.21 -30.49
CA GLU A 415 -11.52 7.58 -30.11
C GLU A 415 -10.42 8.63 -29.91
N VAL A 416 -10.29 9.57 -30.86
CA VAL A 416 -9.29 10.66 -30.74
C VAL A 416 -9.52 11.51 -29.49
N LEU A 417 -10.76 11.93 -29.23
CA LEU A 417 -11.10 12.73 -28.04
C LEU A 417 -10.85 11.96 -26.74
N SER A 418 -11.17 10.66 -26.72
CA SER A 418 -10.90 9.79 -25.57
C SER A 418 -9.39 9.64 -25.33
N ALA A 419 -8.59 9.48 -26.39
CA ALA A 419 -7.14 9.38 -26.29
C ALA A 419 -6.52 10.69 -25.78
N MET A 420 -6.95 11.83 -26.32
CA MET A 420 -6.46 13.14 -25.88
C MET A 420 -6.69 13.38 -24.38
N SER A 421 -7.88 13.05 -23.88
CA SER A 421 -8.20 13.21 -22.45
C SER A 421 -7.43 12.24 -21.55
N GLY A 422 -7.33 10.96 -21.94
CA GLY A 422 -6.56 9.95 -21.21
C GLY A 422 -5.08 10.31 -21.09
N TYR A 423 -4.42 10.63 -22.21
CA TYR A 423 -3.01 11.01 -22.22
C TYR A 423 -2.74 12.38 -21.60
N ALA A 424 -3.68 13.33 -21.66
CA ALA A 424 -3.54 14.60 -20.95
C ALA A 424 -3.53 14.40 -19.42
N LEU A 425 -4.41 13.54 -18.90
CA LEU A 425 -4.44 13.20 -17.48
C LEU A 425 -3.17 12.46 -17.05
N GLY A 426 -2.71 11.49 -17.85
CA GLY A 426 -1.46 10.77 -17.60
C GLY A 426 -0.22 11.65 -17.66
N LEU A 427 -0.18 12.62 -18.58
CA LEU A 427 0.90 13.61 -18.66
C LEU A 427 0.90 14.54 -17.44
N ALA A 428 -0.27 15.02 -17.02
CA ALA A 428 -0.39 15.82 -15.80
C ALA A 428 0.08 15.04 -14.57
N TRP A 429 -0.32 13.77 -14.46
CA TRP A 429 0.16 12.87 -13.41
C TRP A 429 1.68 12.68 -13.47
N LEU A 430 2.25 12.46 -14.66
CA LEU A 430 3.69 12.29 -14.85
C LEU A 430 4.49 13.54 -14.48
N ILE A 431 3.99 14.73 -14.85
CA ILE A 431 4.60 16.00 -14.47
C ILE A 431 4.61 16.13 -12.94
N LEU A 432 3.50 15.84 -12.27
CA LEU A 432 3.44 15.86 -10.80
C LEU A 432 4.37 14.82 -10.17
N ALA A 433 4.51 13.63 -10.78
CA ALA A 433 5.40 12.56 -10.31
C ALA A 433 6.89 12.93 -10.30
N PHE A 434 7.30 13.89 -11.16
CA PHE A 434 8.68 14.37 -11.27
C PHE A 434 8.91 15.76 -10.63
N THR A 435 7.87 16.60 -10.55
CA THR A 435 7.98 17.96 -10.01
C THR A 435 7.72 18.01 -8.51
N LEU A 436 6.83 17.16 -8.00
CA LEU A 436 6.55 17.05 -6.57
C LEU A 436 7.41 15.95 -5.96
N ARG A 437 8.01 16.28 -4.81
CA ARG A 437 8.92 15.40 -4.07
C ARG A 437 8.20 14.34 -3.22
N HIS A 438 6.94 14.57 -2.87
CA HIS A 438 6.03 13.62 -2.20
C HIS A 438 4.65 13.72 -2.85
N PRO A 439 4.50 13.18 -4.06
CA PRO A 439 3.28 13.33 -4.82
C PRO A 439 2.06 12.65 -4.16
N GLU A 440 2.27 11.61 -3.34
CA GLU A 440 1.26 10.86 -2.59
C GLU A 440 0.45 11.72 -1.60
N ASN A 441 1.02 12.83 -1.12
CA ASN A 441 0.28 13.76 -0.26
C ASN A 441 -0.74 14.59 -1.04
N ASN A 442 -0.60 14.66 -2.36
CA ASN A 442 -1.54 15.37 -3.21
C ASN A 442 -2.73 14.47 -3.55
N VAL A 443 -3.95 14.93 -3.20
CA VAL A 443 -5.19 14.19 -3.46
C VAL A 443 -5.37 13.84 -4.92
N PHE A 444 -5.02 14.75 -5.83
CA PHE A 444 -5.13 14.49 -7.25
C PHE A 444 -4.23 13.33 -7.69
N PHE A 445 -3.01 13.25 -7.15
CA PHE A 445 -2.02 12.30 -7.60
C PHE A 445 -2.41 10.85 -7.28
N TRP A 446 -2.73 10.56 -6.02
CA TRP A 446 -3.06 9.19 -5.62
C TRP A 446 -4.41 8.74 -6.19
N VAL A 447 -5.40 9.63 -6.28
CA VAL A 447 -6.71 9.31 -6.90
C VAL A 447 -6.53 8.96 -8.38
N VAL A 448 -5.75 9.76 -9.12
CA VAL A 448 -5.50 9.51 -10.54
C VAL A 448 -4.69 8.23 -10.73
N GLN A 449 -3.68 7.98 -9.89
CA GLN A 449 -2.92 6.73 -9.90
C GLN A 449 -3.81 5.50 -9.71
N ASP A 450 -4.70 5.54 -8.72
CA ASP A 450 -5.61 4.43 -8.41
C ASP A 450 -6.61 4.18 -9.53
N ILE A 451 -7.15 5.24 -10.14
CA ILE A 451 -8.07 5.13 -11.30
C ILE A 451 -7.33 4.52 -12.51
N MET A 452 -6.12 5.02 -12.81
CA MET A 452 -5.27 4.49 -13.89
C MET A 452 -4.93 3.02 -13.66
N GLY A 453 -4.54 2.65 -12.44
CA GLY A 453 -4.23 1.28 -12.05
C GLY A 453 -5.45 0.35 -12.11
N ALA A 454 -6.61 0.82 -11.67
CA ALA A 454 -7.87 0.10 -11.79
C ALA A 454 -8.27 -0.15 -13.25
N CYS A 455 -8.17 0.86 -14.12
CA CYS A 455 -8.41 0.70 -15.55
C CYS A 455 -7.44 -0.30 -16.19
N MET A 456 -6.17 -0.27 -15.79
CA MET A 456 -5.18 -1.25 -16.27
C MET A 456 -5.54 -2.68 -15.83
N CYS A 457 -5.95 -2.88 -14.57
CA CYS A 457 -6.40 -4.19 -14.08
C CYS A 457 -7.63 -4.70 -14.86
N ILE A 458 -8.62 -3.82 -15.09
CA ILE A 458 -9.84 -4.17 -15.84
C ILE A 458 -9.50 -4.57 -17.27
N LEU A 459 -8.67 -3.78 -17.96
CA LEU A 459 -8.25 -4.06 -19.33
C LEU A 459 -7.49 -5.38 -19.41
N PHE A 460 -6.50 -5.58 -18.53
CA PHE A 460 -5.69 -6.80 -18.51
C PHE A 460 -6.54 -8.07 -18.31
N LEU A 461 -7.48 -8.05 -17.36
CA LEU A 461 -8.38 -9.17 -17.08
C LEU A 461 -9.46 -9.41 -18.15
N SER A 462 -9.69 -8.42 -19.01
CA SER A 462 -10.60 -8.53 -20.16
C SER A 462 -9.90 -9.08 -21.39
N ILE A 463 -8.63 -8.73 -21.61
CA ILE A 463 -7.83 -9.19 -22.75
C ILE A 463 -7.34 -10.63 -22.53
N ILE A 464 -6.82 -10.94 -21.34
CA ILE A 464 -6.18 -12.22 -21.10
C ILE A 464 -7.23 -13.27 -20.76
N LYS A 465 -7.33 -14.27 -21.64
CA LYS A 465 -8.27 -15.38 -21.53
C LYS A 465 -7.52 -16.63 -21.10
N LEU A 466 -7.90 -17.16 -19.93
CA LEU A 466 -7.54 -18.53 -19.55
C LEU A 466 -8.41 -19.53 -20.31
N ASN A 467 -7.79 -20.59 -20.83
CA ASN A 467 -8.46 -21.67 -21.58
C ASN A 467 -8.87 -22.86 -20.70
N SER A 468 -8.25 -23.02 -19.53
CA SER A 468 -8.46 -24.17 -18.62
C SER A 468 -8.03 -23.83 -17.19
N ILE A 469 -8.61 -24.54 -16.22
CA ILE A 469 -8.18 -24.42 -14.82
C ILE A 469 -6.78 -25.00 -14.61
N ARG A 470 -6.33 -25.95 -15.42
CA ARG A 470 -4.96 -26.49 -15.33
C ARG A 470 -3.92 -25.39 -15.50
N VAL A 471 -4.06 -24.54 -16.53
CA VAL A 471 -3.15 -23.40 -16.74
C VAL A 471 -3.24 -22.42 -15.58
N ALA A 472 -4.46 -22.10 -15.14
CA ALA A 472 -4.70 -21.23 -13.99
C ALA A 472 -4.01 -21.73 -12.71
N SER A 473 -4.10 -23.04 -12.45
CA SER A 473 -3.52 -23.69 -11.27
C SER A 473 -2.01 -23.61 -11.29
N ILE A 474 -1.38 -23.91 -12.43
CA ILE A 474 0.08 -23.80 -12.59
C ILE A 474 0.52 -22.36 -12.35
N LEU A 475 -0.11 -21.39 -13.01
CA LEU A 475 0.21 -19.98 -12.88
C LEU A 475 0.09 -19.50 -11.42
N LEU A 476 -1.01 -19.81 -10.74
CA LEU A 476 -1.25 -19.37 -9.37
C LEU A 476 -0.34 -20.06 -8.35
N ILE A 477 -0.01 -21.35 -8.53
CA ILE A 477 0.92 -22.06 -7.64
C ILE A 477 2.34 -21.52 -7.79
N VAL A 478 2.80 -21.24 -9.01
CA VAL A 478 4.13 -20.66 -9.19
C VAL A 478 4.16 -19.22 -8.66
N ALA A 479 3.10 -18.42 -8.88
CA ALA A 479 2.98 -17.08 -8.30
C ALA A 479 2.95 -17.08 -6.76
N PHE A 480 2.28 -18.07 -6.16
CA PHE A 480 2.29 -18.30 -4.71
C PHE A 480 3.70 -18.55 -4.18
N LEU A 481 4.48 -19.42 -4.82
CA LEU A 481 5.86 -19.69 -4.43
C LEU A 481 6.77 -18.48 -4.64
N TYR A 482 6.53 -17.73 -5.72
CA TYR A 482 7.24 -16.50 -6.04
C TYR A 482 7.08 -15.44 -4.94
N ASP A 483 5.86 -15.19 -4.47
CA ASP A 483 5.57 -14.20 -3.42
C ASP A 483 6.29 -14.56 -2.11
N ILE A 484 6.22 -15.84 -1.71
CA ILE A 484 6.94 -16.35 -0.52
C ILE A 484 8.45 -16.17 -0.64
N PHE A 485 9.01 -16.48 -1.81
CA PHE A 485 10.45 -16.34 -2.05
C PHE A 485 10.92 -14.89 -1.93
N PHE A 486 10.22 -13.95 -2.58
CA PHE A 486 10.63 -12.55 -2.59
C PHE A 486 10.42 -11.86 -1.24
N VAL A 487 9.39 -12.24 -0.47
CA VAL A 487 9.12 -11.65 0.85
C VAL A 487 10.02 -12.23 1.94
N PHE A 488 10.14 -13.57 2.05
CA PHE A 488 10.81 -14.20 3.19
C PHE A 488 12.22 -14.73 2.91
N VAL A 489 12.50 -15.20 1.69
CA VAL A 489 13.79 -15.83 1.37
C VAL A 489 14.84 -14.78 1.01
N THR A 490 14.45 -13.73 0.28
CA THR A 490 15.36 -12.67 -0.16
C THR A 490 16.10 -11.96 0.98
N PRO A 491 15.45 -11.54 2.09
CA PRO A 491 16.16 -10.93 3.22
C PRO A 491 17.25 -11.82 3.81
N LEU A 492 17.06 -13.15 3.80
CA LEU A 492 18.04 -14.11 4.31
C LEU A 492 19.28 -14.19 3.42
N ILE A 493 19.10 -14.07 2.10
CA ILE A 493 20.19 -14.11 1.11
C ILE A 493 21.00 -12.80 1.11
N PHE A 494 20.34 -11.66 1.25
CA PHE A 494 20.95 -10.33 1.15
C PHE A 494 21.21 -9.66 2.51
N LYS A 495 21.55 -10.43 3.55
CA LYS A 495 21.98 -9.93 4.87
C LYS A 495 21.01 -8.91 5.49
N GLY A 496 19.70 -9.15 5.38
CA GLY A 496 18.64 -8.31 5.95
C GLY A 496 18.01 -7.32 4.99
N GLN A 497 18.51 -7.15 3.76
CA GLN A 497 17.88 -6.28 2.75
C GLN A 497 16.90 -7.07 1.88
N SER A 498 15.61 -6.72 1.93
CA SER A 498 14.60 -7.29 1.04
C SER A 498 14.57 -6.54 -0.30
N VAL A 499 14.84 -7.25 -1.41
CA VAL A 499 14.74 -6.68 -2.77
C VAL A 499 13.37 -6.06 -3.02
N MET A 500 12.30 -6.72 -2.58
CA MET A 500 10.93 -6.24 -2.78
C MET A 500 10.70 -4.87 -2.14
N ILE A 501 11.15 -4.63 -0.91
CA ILE A 501 10.99 -3.32 -0.25
C ILE A 501 11.87 -2.27 -0.92
N THR A 502 13.14 -2.59 -1.20
CA THR A 502 14.06 -1.64 -1.86
C THR A 502 13.56 -1.20 -3.23
N VAL A 503 12.99 -2.13 -4.01
CA VAL A 503 12.41 -1.82 -5.32
C VAL A 503 11.08 -1.11 -5.16
N ALA A 504 10.20 -1.58 -4.27
CA ALA A 504 8.90 -0.98 -4.05
C ALA A 504 8.99 0.48 -3.56
N THR A 505 10.03 0.83 -2.81
CA THR A 505 10.30 2.20 -2.33
C THR A 505 11.43 2.89 -3.11
N SER A 506 11.66 2.53 -4.38
CA SER A 506 12.58 3.21 -5.30
C SER A 506 13.97 3.56 -4.72
N GLY A 507 14.60 2.66 -3.96
CA GLY A 507 15.93 2.88 -3.37
C GLY A 507 16.05 2.57 -1.87
N GLY A 508 14.98 2.13 -1.22
CA GLY A 508 14.99 1.76 0.20
C GLY A 508 14.69 2.92 1.16
N PRO A 509 14.85 2.69 2.48
CA PRO A 509 14.68 3.73 3.49
C PRO A 509 15.71 4.86 3.33
N PRO A 510 15.50 6.02 3.99
CA PRO A 510 16.47 7.10 4.01
C PRO A 510 17.89 6.60 4.36
N LYS A 511 18.90 7.20 3.72
CA LYS A 511 20.31 6.83 3.93
C LYS A 511 20.89 7.44 5.20
N ALA A 512 20.40 8.61 5.59
CA ALA A 512 20.79 9.29 6.81
C ALA A 512 20.05 8.71 8.03
N ASP A 513 20.66 8.87 9.19
CA ASP A 513 20.06 8.43 10.45
C ASP A 513 18.70 9.10 10.69
N PRO A 514 17.71 8.39 11.25
CA PRO A 514 16.39 8.95 11.52
C PRO A 514 16.43 10.25 12.33
N SER A 515 17.37 10.35 13.28
CA SER A 515 17.55 11.53 14.14
C SER A 515 18.08 12.77 13.38
N TRP A 516 18.82 12.56 12.29
CA TRP A 516 19.23 13.65 11.39
C TRP A 516 18.04 14.10 10.55
N CYS A 517 17.25 13.16 10.05
CA CYS A 517 16.10 13.43 9.20
C CYS A 517 14.93 14.10 9.92
N GLU A 518 14.83 13.91 11.22
CA GLU A 518 13.91 14.67 12.06
C GLU A 518 14.27 16.16 12.12
N LYS A 519 15.56 16.50 12.19
CA LYS A 519 16.05 17.89 12.23
C LYS A 519 16.06 18.55 10.86
N TYR A 520 16.48 17.80 9.84
CA TYR A 520 16.69 18.27 8.47
C TYR A 520 15.84 17.46 7.47
N PRO A 521 14.50 17.58 7.52
CA PRO A 521 13.59 16.87 6.61
C PRO A 521 13.86 17.11 5.13
N THR A 522 14.42 18.27 4.80
CA THR A 522 14.64 18.72 3.43
C THR A 522 15.91 18.17 2.81
N ASP A 523 16.77 17.52 3.59
CA ASP A 523 18.06 16.99 3.13
C ASP A 523 17.92 15.85 2.11
N ALA A 524 18.87 15.72 1.19
CA ALA A 524 18.92 14.69 0.14
C ALA A 524 18.95 13.28 0.72
N ASP A 525 19.74 13.05 1.76
CA ASP A 525 19.94 11.73 2.35
C ASP A 525 18.77 11.26 3.22
N CYS A 526 17.87 12.19 3.56
CA CYS A 526 16.65 11.95 4.32
C CYS A 526 15.43 11.63 3.45
N GLN A 527 15.58 11.76 2.14
CA GLN A 527 14.56 11.43 1.17
C GLN A 527 14.68 9.93 0.86
N GLY A 528 13.90 9.11 1.57
CA GLY A 528 13.62 7.76 1.10
C GLY A 528 13.00 7.81 -0.31
N GLY A 529 13.05 6.70 -1.05
CA GLY A 529 12.46 6.69 -2.39
C GLY A 529 10.94 6.59 -2.37
N ASP A 530 10.29 7.20 -3.37
CA ASP A 530 8.84 7.14 -3.54
C ASP A 530 8.36 5.71 -3.83
N PRO A 531 7.16 5.33 -3.39
CA PRO A 531 6.56 4.06 -3.79
C PRO A 531 6.38 3.99 -5.31
N LEU A 532 6.69 2.84 -5.92
CA LEU A 532 6.45 2.61 -7.34
C LEU A 532 4.94 2.68 -7.65
N PRO A 533 4.53 3.17 -8.84
CA PRO A 533 3.11 3.39 -9.16
C PRO A 533 2.30 2.11 -9.40
N MET A 534 2.91 0.91 -9.28
CA MET A 534 2.27 -0.39 -9.49
C MET A 534 1.47 -0.87 -8.27
N LEU A 535 0.91 0.07 -7.50
CA LEU A 535 0.21 -0.15 -6.24
C LEU A 535 -1.01 0.78 -6.19
N LEU A 536 -2.14 0.29 -5.69
CA LEU A 536 -3.21 1.14 -5.23
C LEU A 536 -2.82 1.71 -3.87
N THR A 537 -3.12 2.99 -3.62
CA THR A 537 -2.66 3.70 -2.43
C THR A 537 -3.76 4.55 -1.82
N VAL A 538 -4.14 4.24 -0.58
CA VAL A 538 -5.10 5.05 0.19
C VAL A 538 -4.40 5.60 1.43
N PRO A 539 -4.29 6.93 1.60
CA PRO A 539 -3.65 7.50 2.78
C PRO A 539 -4.38 7.07 4.06
N ARG A 540 -3.65 6.85 5.16
CA ARG A 540 -4.21 6.46 6.44
C ARG A 540 -5.09 7.59 6.99
N ILE A 541 -6.40 7.32 7.09
CA ILE A 541 -7.40 8.25 7.62
C ILE A 541 -7.48 8.03 9.13
N ALA A 542 -7.40 9.12 9.91
CA ALA A 542 -7.53 9.13 11.37
C ALA A 542 -6.43 8.37 12.16
N ASP A 543 -5.27 8.11 11.55
CA ASP A 543 -4.08 7.60 12.24
C ASP A 543 -3.02 8.72 12.34
N TYR A 544 -2.40 8.86 13.51
CA TYR A 544 -1.36 9.86 13.75
C TYR A 544 0.00 9.44 13.19
N GLN A 545 0.22 8.16 12.90
CA GLN A 545 1.49 7.65 12.36
C GLN A 545 1.73 8.06 10.90
N GLN A 546 0.75 8.70 10.26
CA GLN A 546 0.77 9.08 8.85
C GLN A 546 1.05 7.84 7.96
N GLY A 547 1.22 8.02 6.65
CA GLY A 547 1.46 6.94 5.69
C GLY A 547 0.22 6.49 4.92
N ALA A 548 0.36 5.42 4.13
CA ALA A 548 -0.67 4.91 3.24
C ALA A 548 -0.86 3.39 3.38
N SER A 549 -2.10 2.93 3.15
CA SER A 549 -2.39 1.52 2.91
C SER A 549 -2.11 1.23 1.44
N LEU A 550 -1.37 0.15 1.17
CA LEU A 550 -0.93 -0.23 -0.17
C LEU A 550 -1.56 -1.58 -0.56
N LEU A 551 -1.96 -1.72 -1.82
CA LEU A 551 -2.42 -3.01 -2.39
C LEU A 551 -1.78 -3.21 -3.77
N GLY A 552 -1.15 -4.36 -3.99
CA GLY A 552 -0.48 -4.67 -5.25
C GLY A 552 -1.49 -4.89 -6.38
N LEU A 553 -1.21 -4.34 -7.57
CA LEU A 553 -2.02 -4.63 -8.76
C LEU A 553 -1.96 -6.12 -9.14
N GLY A 554 -0.82 -6.79 -8.89
CA GLY A 554 -0.65 -8.22 -9.11
C GLY A 554 -1.58 -9.09 -8.25
N ASP A 555 -1.88 -8.66 -7.03
CA ASP A 555 -2.77 -9.36 -6.09
C ASP A 555 -4.23 -9.33 -6.54
N ILE A 556 -4.59 -8.32 -7.35
CA ILE A 556 -5.90 -8.19 -7.99
C ILE A 556 -5.94 -9.02 -9.28
N VAL A 557 -4.90 -8.86 -10.11
CA VAL A 557 -4.84 -9.44 -11.45
C VAL A 557 -4.70 -10.96 -11.42
N LEU A 558 -3.78 -11.52 -10.64
CA LEU A 558 -3.49 -12.96 -10.71
C LEU A 558 -4.69 -13.83 -10.29
N PRO A 559 -5.30 -13.63 -9.10
CA PRO A 559 -6.55 -14.32 -8.74
C PRO A 559 -7.72 -13.87 -9.62
N GLY A 560 -7.72 -12.61 -10.09
CA GLY A 560 -8.73 -12.05 -10.98
C GLY A 560 -8.86 -12.80 -12.31
N LEU A 561 -7.79 -13.40 -12.83
CA LEU A 561 -7.84 -14.26 -14.02
C LEU A 561 -8.74 -15.48 -13.80
N LEU A 562 -8.69 -16.09 -12.61
CA LEU A 562 -9.55 -17.22 -12.24
C LEU A 562 -11.00 -16.78 -12.06
N LEU A 563 -11.26 -15.59 -11.49
CA LEU A 563 -12.60 -15.00 -11.41
C LEU A 563 -13.17 -14.72 -12.81
N SER A 564 -12.36 -14.16 -13.72
CA SER A 564 -12.72 -13.89 -15.12
C SER A 564 -13.05 -15.19 -15.86
N PHE A 565 -12.27 -16.25 -15.65
CA PHE A 565 -12.60 -17.58 -16.17
C PHE A 565 -13.95 -18.11 -15.64
N ALA A 566 -14.20 -17.99 -14.33
CA ALA A 566 -15.46 -18.42 -13.73
C ALA A 566 -16.68 -17.64 -14.25
N ALA A 567 -16.55 -16.32 -14.42
CA ALA A 567 -17.60 -15.46 -15.00
C ALA A 567 -17.93 -15.86 -16.44
N ARG A 568 -16.89 -16.06 -17.25
CA ARG A 568 -17.00 -16.51 -18.64
C ARG A 568 -17.65 -17.88 -18.75
N PHE A 569 -17.23 -18.84 -17.92
CA PHE A 569 -17.82 -20.19 -17.89
C PHE A 569 -19.31 -20.17 -17.54
N ASP A 570 -19.71 -19.39 -16.54
CA ASP A 570 -21.10 -19.28 -16.10
C ASP A 570 -22.00 -18.67 -17.19
N GLU A 571 -21.55 -17.63 -17.89
CA GLU A 571 -22.31 -17.01 -18.97
C GLU A 571 -22.31 -17.88 -20.25
N ALA A 572 -21.20 -18.55 -20.57
CA ALA A 572 -21.14 -19.51 -21.67
C ALA A 572 -22.19 -20.63 -21.51
N LYS A 573 -22.32 -21.18 -20.29
CA LYS A 573 -23.39 -22.16 -19.99
C LYS A 573 -24.79 -21.61 -20.22
N LYS A 574 -25.05 -20.37 -19.82
CA LYS A 574 -26.36 -19.73 -20.02
C LYS A 574 -26.63 -19.49 -21.50
N LEU A 575 -25.63 -19.09 -22.28
CA LEU A 575 -25.75 -18.86 -23.71
C LEU A 575 -26.05 -20.17 -24.47
N VAL A 576 -25.23 -21.21 -24.27
CA VAL A 576 -25.43 -22.52 -24.91
C VAL A 576 -26.77 -23.14 -24.49
N GLY A 577 -27.16 -23.01 -23.22
CA GLY A 577 -28.47 -23.44 -22.73
C GLY A 577 -29.63 -22.71 -23.38
N PHE A 578 -29.53 -21.38 -23.53
CA PHE A 578 -30.54 -20.55 -24.19
C PHE A 578 -30.72 -20.94 -25.66
N MET A 579 -29.62 -21.13 -26.39
CA MET A 579 -29.65 -21.54 -27.80
C MET A 579 -30.27 -22.92 -28.01
N ARG A 580 -30.03 -23.85 -27.07
CA ARG A 580 -30.57 -25.22 -27.14
C ARG A 580 -32.05 -25.31 -26.78
N THR A 581 -32.55 -24.48 -25.87
CA THR A 581 -33.90 -24.63 -25.29
C THR A 581 -34.87 -23.51 -25.67
N GLY A 582 -34.40 -22.41 -26.28
CA GLY A 582 -35.22 -21.26 -26.65
C GLY A 582 -35.85 -20.51 -25.47
N SER A 583 -35.53 -20.89 -24.23
CA SER A 583 -36.09 -20.32 -23.00
C SER A 583 -34.96 -19.86 -22.09
N ALA A 584 -35.09 -18.66 -21.53
CA ALA A 584 -34.11 -18.07 -20.61
C ALA A 584 -34.13 -18.71 -19.20
N THR A 585 -34.98 -19.72 -18.97
CA THR A 585 -35.11 -20.38 -17.67
C THR A 585 -34.17 -21.58 -17.58
N PRO A 586 -33.35 -21.68 -16.52
CA PRO A 586 -32.42 -22.79 -16.34
C PRO A 586 -33.21 -24.07 -16.05
N THR A 587 -33.38 -24.92 -17.06
CA THR A 587 -33.94 -26.26 -16.91
C THR A 587 -32.85 -27.23 -16.45
N ASN A 588 -32.36 -27.06 -15.23
CA ASN A 588 -31.86 -28.18 -14.42
C ASN A 588 -31.67 -27.73 -12.97
N ARG A 589 -32.73 -27.89 -12.16
CA ARG A 589 -32.59 -27.97 -10.70
C ARG A 589 -31.94 -29.31 -10.39
N SER A 590 -30.67 -29.31 -9.97
CA SER A 590 -30.16 -30.46 -9.21
C SER A 590 -30.70 -30.40 -7.77
N PRO A 591 -30.95 -31.54 -7.11
CA PRO A 591 -31.88 -31.69 -6.00
C PRO A 591 -31.24 -31.46 -4.62
N HIS A 592 -30.32 -30.51 -4.48
CA HIS A 592 -29.79 -30.17 -3.16
C HIS A 592 -30.67 -29.09 -2.51
N THR A 593 -31.67 -29.54 -1.77
CA THR A 593 -32.51 -28.72 -0.88
C THR A 593 -31.66 -28.06 0.21
N CYS A 594 -31.11 -26.87 -0.06
CA CYS A 594 -30.71 -25.95 1.01
C CYS A 594 -32.01 -25.41 1.65
N PRO A 595 -32.17 -25.43 2.99
CA PRO A 595 -33.35 -24.87 3.65
C PRO A 595 -33.39 -23.35 3.43
N PRO A 596 -34.42 -22.77 2.81
CA PRO A 596 -34.44 -21.35 2.42
C PRO A 596 -34.60 -20.37 3.60
N ASP A 597 -35.00 -20.86 4.77
CA ASP A 597 -35.51 -20.02 5.86
C ASP A 597 -34.46 -19.63 6.92
N SER A 598 -33.19 -20.01 6.75
CA SER A 598 -32.09 -19.59 7.64
C SER A 598 -31.07 -18.71 6.93
N PRO A 599 -30.38 -17.78 7.63
CA PRO A 599 -29.28 -17.01 7.04
C PRO A 599 -28.18 -17.91 6.48
N ALA A 600 -27.89 -19.04 7.14
CA ALA A 600 -26.99 -20.08 6.63
C ALA A 600 -27.53 -20.75 5.35
N GLY A 601 -28.85 -20.91 5.23
CA GLY A 601 -29.54 -21.46 4.06
C GLY A 601 -29.51 -20.56 2.82
N ARG A 602 -29.60 -19.23 3.01
CA ARG A 602 -29.40 -18.26 1.92
C ARG A 602 -27.96 -18.23 1.42
N ILE A 603 -27.00 -18.32 2.33
CA ILE A 603 -25.57 -18.44 2.01
C ILE A 603 -25.29 -19.78 1.30
N CYS A 604 -25.88 -20.89 1.76
CA CYS A 604 -25.87 -22.19 1.09
C CYS A 604 -26.45 -22.11 -0.33
N GLY A 605 -27.59 -21.45 -0.52
CA GLY A 605 -28.20 -21.26 -1.84
C GLY A 605 -27.35 -20.43 -2.79
N LEU A 606 -26.70 -19.36 -2.29
CA LEU A 606 -25.78 -18.54 -3.07
C LEU A 606 -24.52 -19.31 -3.48
N LEU A 607 -23.97 -20.12 -2.57
CA LEU A 607 -22.75 -20.90 -2.78
C LEU A 607 -22.96 -22.20 -3.59
N CYS A 608 -24.13 -22.84 -3.44
CA CYS A 608 -24.41 -24.14 -4.06
C CYS A 608 -25.21 -24.02 -5.36
N ASN A 609 -26.13 -23.05 -5.46
CA ASN A 609 -27.09 -22.91 -6.58
C ASN A 609 -26.72 -21.76 -7.54
N GLY A 610 -25.83 -20.85 -7.13
CA GLY A 610 -25.19 -19.87 -8.03
C GLY A 610 -24.09 -20.53 -8.86
N GLY A 611 -23.70 -19.93 -9.99
CA GLY A 611 -22.55 -20.40 -10.79
C GLY A 611 -21.22 -20.37 -10.02
N TYR A 612 -20.09 -20.46 -10.71
CA TYR A 612 -18.75 -20.39 -10.11
C TYR A 612 -18.35 -18.96 -9.74
N PHE A 613 -18.85 -17.94 -10.44
CA PHE A 613 -18.42 -16.55 -10.27
C PHE A 613 -18.62 -15.99 -8.85
N VAL A 614 -19.85 -16.05 -8.32
CA VAL A 614 -20.18 -15.46 -7.01
C VAL A 614 -19.43 -16.12 -5.85
N PRO A 615 -19.37 -17.47 -5.75
CA PRO A 615 -18.55 -18.13 -4.73
C PRO A 615 -17.07 -17.74 -4.80
N LEU A 616 -16.50 -17.58 -6.01
CA LEU A 616 -15.11 -17.16 -6.16
C LEU A 616 -14.87 -15.71 -5.76
N VAL A 617 -15.80 -14.79 -6.06
CA VAL A 617 -15.69 -13.39 -5.58
C VAL A 617 -15.72 -13.33 -4.05
N ILE A 618 -16.54 -14.15 -3.40
CA ILE A 618 -16.58 -14.26 -1.93
C ILE A 618 -15.26 -14.83 -1.41
N ALA A 619 -14.74 -15.90 -2.03
CA ALA A 619 -13.48 -16.50 -1.64
C ALA A 619 -12.30 -15.51 -1.78
N TYR A 620 -12.27 -14.72 -2.87
CA TYR A 620 -11.29 -13.66 -3.07
C TYR A 620 -11.40 -12.58 -1.98
N ALA A 621 -12.61 -12.11 -1.67
CA ALA A 621 -12.84 -11.11 -0.63
C ALA A 621 -12.39 -11.59 0.76
N ILE A 622 -12.65 -12.86 1.10
CA ILE A 622 -12.19 -13.50 2.34
C ILE A 622 -10.67 -13.62 2.35
N GLY A 623 -10.06 -14.12 1.26
CA GLY A 623 -8.61 -14.27 1.15
C GLY A 623 -7.88 -12.93 1.32
N LEU A 624 -8.37 -11.87 0.68
CA LEU A 624 -7.80 -10.53 0.80
C LEU A 624 -7.97 -9.95 2.22
N LEU A 625 -9.11 -10.22 2.87
CA LEU A 625 -9.35 -9.82 4.26
C LEU A 625 -8.40 -10.55 5.21
N CYS A 626 -8.20 -11.86 5.02
CA CYS A 626 -7.24 -12.65 5.80
C CYS A 626 -5.82 -12.12 5.65
N ALA A 627 -5.40 -11.73 4.44
CA ALA A 627 -4.10 -11.11 4.22
C ALA A 627 -3.96 -9.79 5.01
N ASN A 628 -4.97 -8.92 4.98
CA ASN A 628 -4.97 -7.68 5.76
C ASN A 628 -4.91 -7.92 7.27
N ILE A 629 -5.67 -8.90 7.78
CA ILE A 629 -5.65 -9.29 9.20
C ILE A 629 -4.26 -9.83 9.57
N ALA A 630 -3.65 -10.65 8.72
CA ALA A 630 -2.31 -11.19 8.98
C ALA A 630 -1.24 -10.09 9.05
N VAL A 631 -1.28 -9.10 8.17
CA VAL A 631 -0.37 -7.94 8.23
C VAL A 631 -0.58 -7.15 9.54
N TYR A 632 -1.84 -6.96 9.96
CA TYR A 632 -2.15 -6.24 11.19
C TYR A 632 -1.67 -6.99 12.45
N VAL A 633 -1.84 -8.32 12.50
CA VAL A 633 -1.43 -9.13 13.66
C VAL A 633 0.09 -9.30 13.72
N MET A 634 0.74 -9.51 12.59
CA MET A 634 2.17 -9.84 12.54
C MET A 634 3.07 -8.59 12.53
N ASN A 635 2.52 -7.39 12.35
CA ASN A 635 3.27 -6.11 12.22
C ASN A 635 4.42 -6.17 11.20
N MET A 636 4.33 -7.08 10.22
CA MET A 636 5.31 -7.32 9.17
C MET A 636 4.58 -7.53 7.84
N GLY A 637 5.22 -7.15 6.74
CA GLY A 637 4.70 -7.41 5.40
C GLY A 637 4.49 -8.90 5.18
N GLN A 638 3.29 -9.29 4.76
CA GLN A 638 2.92 -10.67 4.47
C GLN A 638 2.68 -10.84 2.97
N PRO A 639 3.07 -11.98 2.37
CA PRO A 639 2.73 -12.29 0.98
C PRO A 639 1.21 -12.46 0.85
N ALA A 640 0.55 -11.63 0.02
CA ALA A 640 -0.90 -11.64 -0.12
C ALA A 640 -1.40 -12.90 -0.84
N LEU A 641 -0.62 -13.41 -1.81
CA LEU A 641 -0.98 -14.61 -2.57
C LEU A 641 -1.02 -15.88 -1.71
N LEU A 642 -0.34 -15.87 -0.56
CA LEU A 642 -0.40 -16.94 0.45
C LEU A 642 -1.84 -17.23 0.91
N TYR A 643 -2.68 -16.18 0.99
CA TYR A 643 -4.07 -16.28 1.44
C TYR A 643 -5.05 -16.37 0.25
N LEU A 644 -4.77 -15.63 -0.83
CA LEU A 644 -5.65 -15.54 -1.99
C LEU A 644 -5.68 -16.84 -2.81
N VAL A 645 -4.52 -17.46 -3.05
CA VAL A 645 -4.42 -18.64 -3.93
C VAL A 645 -5.17 -19.84 -3.34
N PRO A 646 -4.97 -20.24 -2.07
CA PRO A 646 -5.73 -21.35 -1.48
C PRO A 646 -7.23 -21.07 -1.42
N ALA A 647 -7.63 -19.83 -1.12
CA ALA A 647 -9.04 -19.45 -1.05
C ALA A 647 -9.73 -19.56 -2.42
N CYS A 648 -9.19 -18.93 -3.46
CA CYS A 648 -9.79 -18.89 -4.79
C CYS A 648 -9.69 -20.24 -5.51
N LEU A 649 -8.49 -20.81 -5.60
CA LEU A 649 -8.26 -22.07 -6.31
C LEU A 649 -8.92 -23.24 -5.58
N GLY A 650 -8.82 -23.29 -4.25
CA GLY A 650 -9.47 -24.31 -3.43
C GLY A 650 -10.99 -24.30 -3.60
N THR A 651 -11.61 -23.11 -3.59
CA THR A 651 -13.06 -22.98 -3.83
C THR A 651 -13.45 -23.51 -5.21
N MET A 652 -12.70 -23.16 -6.26
CA MET A 652 -12.97 -23.61 -7.62
C MET A 652 -12.87 -25.14 -7.75
N VAL A 653 -11.83 -25.76 -7.19
CA VAL A 653 -11.62 -27.21 -7.22
C VAL A 653 -12.69 -27.96 -6.42
N VAL A 654 -13.05 -27.46 -5.22
CA VAL A 654 -14.08 -28.07 -4.39
C VAL A 654 -15.45 -28.01 -5.07
N LEU A 655 -15.83 -26.87 -5.65
CA LEU A 655 -17.09 -26.75 -6.39
C LEU A 655 -17.09 -27.60 -7.66
N GLY A 656 -15.98 -27.62 -8.41
CA GLY A 656 -15.81 -28.47 -9.59
C GLY A 656 -15.99 -29.96 -9.26
N LYS A 657 -15.38 -30.42 -8.16
CA LYS A 657 -15.49 -31.81 -7.70
C LYS A 657 -16.91 -32.14 -7.23
N ARG A 658 -17.56 -31.25 -6.45
CA ARG A 658 -18.94 -31.46 -5.98
C ARG A 658 -19.96 -31.49 -7.12
N ARG A 659 -19.70 -30.79 -8.21
CA ARG A 659 -20.58 -30.74 -9.39
C ARG A 659 -20.25 -31.80 -10.45
N ASN A 660 -19.21 -32.60 -10.25
CA ASN A 660 -18.68 -33.56 -11.24
C ASN A 660 -18.32 -32.91 -12.59
N GLU A 661 -17.89 -31.64 -12.56
CA GLU A 661 -17.48 -30.87 -13.75
C GLU A 661 -15.98 -30.55 -13.74
N LEU A 662 -15.23 -31.06 -12.74
CA LEU A 662 -13.81 -30.77 -12.56
C LEU A 662 -12.97 -31.21 -13.77
N ASP A 663 -13.24 -32.39 -14.33
CA ASP A 663 -12.46 -32.92 -15.46
C ASP A 663 -12.64 -32.09 -16.74
N ASP A 664 -13.85 -31.59 -16.98
CA ASP A 664 -14.17 -30.68 -18.09
C ASP A 664 -13.48 -29.32 -17.88
N LEU A 665 -13.55 -28.79 -16.67
CA LEU A 665 -12.87 -27.55 -16.31
C LEU A 665 -11.33 -27.65 -16.36
N TRP A 666 -10.77 -28.84 -16.07
CA TRP A 666 -9.32 -29.08 -16.01
C TRP A 666 -8.68 -29.11 -17.40
N HIS A 667 -9.31 -29.78 -18.37
CA HIS A 667 -8.78 -29.92 -19.72
C HIS A 667 -9.18 -28.76 -20.66
N GLY A 668 -10.12 -27.93 -20.23
CA GLY A 668 -10.68 -26.83 -21.01
C GLY A 668 -12.15 -27.10 -21.30
N PRO A 669 -13.06 -26.33 -20.71
CA PRO A 669 -14.48 -26.64 -20.76
C PRO A 669 -15.04 -26.55 -22.18
N LYS A 670 -15.63 -27.63 -22.66
CA LYS A 670 -16.23 -27.71 -24.02
C LYS A 670 -17.29 -26.65 -24.24
N VAL A 671 -17.99 -26.26 -23.17
CA VAL A 671 -19.03 -25.23 -23.19
C VAL A 671 -18.48 -23.85 -23.57
N ILE A 672 -17.27 -23.49 -23.11
CA ILE A 672 -16.64 -22.22 -23.49
C ILE A 672 -16.29 -22.24 -24.97
N ARG A 673 -15.66 -23.31 -25.46
CA ARG A 673 -15.33 -23.47 -26.89
C ARG A 673 -16.56 -23.40 -27.78
N ALA A 674 -17.66 -24.06 -27.37
CA ALA A 674 -18.92 -23.99 -28.09
C ALA A 674 -19.53 -22.58 -28.08
N ALA A 675 -19.44 -21.85 -26.97
CA ALA A 675 -19.88 -20.46 -26.90
C ALA A 675 -18.99 -19.53 -27.74
N ASP A 676 -17.68 -19.72 -27.72
CA ASP A 676 -16.74 -18.96 -28.54
C ASP A 676 -17.01 -19.17 -30.04
N ALA A 677 -17.24 -20.43 -30.48
CA ALA A 677 -17.63 -20.72 -31.86
C ALA A 677 -18.95 -20.04 -32.25
N MET A 678 -19.92 -19.89 -31.33
CA MET A 678 -21.18 -19.17 -31.58
C MET A 678 -21.00 -17.65 -31.66
N VAL A 679 -20.04 -17.09 -30.92
CA VAL A 679 -19.84 -15.63 -30.82
C VAL A 679 -18.87 -15.11 -31.87
N TYR A 680 -17.77 -15.83 -32.11
CA TYR A 680 -16.69 -15.39 -32.99
C TYR A 680 -16.60 -16.19 -34.31
N GLY A 681 -17.35 -17.28 -34.45
CA GLY A 681 -17.27 -18.20 -35.60
C GLY A 681 -16.26 -19.34 -35.39
N GLU A 682 -16.33 -20.38 -36.21
CA GLU A 682 -15.29 -21.41 -36.26
C GLU A 682 -14.15 -20.92 -37.15
N GLU A 683 -12.94 -20.80 -36.60
CA GLU A 683 -11.74 -20.81 -37.44
C GLU A 683 -11.52 -22.25 -37.91
N GLU A 684 -11.43 -22.47 -39.23
CA GLU A 684 -11.01 -23.74 -39.82
C GLU A 684 -9.58 -24.05 -39.34
N PHE A 685 -9.46 -24.74 -38.22
CA PHE A 685 -8.19 -25.28 -37.76
C PHE A 685 -7.88 -26.54 -38.57
N GLU A 686 -6.92 -26.45 -39.50
CA GLU A 686 -6.31 -27.63 -40.11
C GLU A 686 -5.77 -28.55 -39.00
N THR A 687 -6.38 -29.72 -38.87
CA THR A 687 -5.82 -30.79 -38.03
C THR A 687 -4.62 -31.41 -38.75
N PRO A 688 -3.51 -31.73 -38.06
CA PRO A 688 -2.41 -32.43 -38.69
C PRO A 688 -2.86 -33.86 -39.04
N ASN A 689 -2.75 -34.17 -40.34
CA ASN A 689 -3.08 -35.45 -40.95
C ASN A 689 -2.65 -36.64 -40.06
N THR A 690 -3.63 -37.38 -39.55
CA THR A 690 -3.42 -38.74 -39.08
C THR A 690 -3.82 -39.67 -40.21
N GLU A 691 -2.87 -40.50 -40.64
CA GLU A 691 -2.97 -41.46 -41.74
C GLU A 691 -4.26 -42.29 -41.68
N ASN A 692 -5.07 -42.24 -42.74
CA ASN A 692 -6.16 -43.17 -42.97
C ASN A 692 -5.64 -44.44 -43.62
N THR A 693 -5.80 -45.56 -42.91
CA THR A 693 -5.80 -46.91 -43.48
C THR A 693 -7.22 -47.30 -43.90
N LEU A 694 -7.34 -47.76 -45.15
CA LEU A 694 -8.39 -48.64 -45.72
C LEU A 694 -9.87 -48.20 -45.67
N SER A 695 -10.46 -47.95 -46.84
CA SER A 695 -11.34 -48.93 -47.54
C SER A 695 -11.90 -48.39 -48.87
N GLU A 696 -12.25 -49.36 -49.71
CA GLU A 696 -12.48 -49.40 -51.16
C GLU A 696 -13.66 -48.60 -51.76
N GLY A 697 -13.59 -48.43 -53.09
CA GLY A 697 -14.69 -48.13 -54.01
C GLY A 697 -14.40 -46.84 -54.80
N GLY A 698 -13.91 -46.85 -56.03
CA GLY A 698 -14.42 -47.56 -57.20
C GLY A 698 -14.97 -46.51 -58.18
N GLY A 699 -14.25 -46.22 -59.27
CA GLY A 699 -14.72 -45.23 -60.24
C GLY A 699 -13.65 -44.76 -61.23
N SER A 700 -13.52 -45.51 -62.32
CA SER A 700 -12.74 -45.24 -63.53
C SER A 700 -13.03 -43.87 -64.17
N VAL A 701 -12.01 -43.27 -64.81
CA VAL A 701 -11.88 -43.05 -66.27
C VAL A 701 -10.80 -41.98 -66.53
N GLY A 702 -9.87 -42.28 -67.46
CA GLY A 702 -9.17 -41.25 -68.26
C GLY A 702 -7.67 -41.12 -68.05
N ALA A 703 -6.90 -42.05 -68.61
CA ALA A 703 -5.46 -41.88 -68.90
C ALA A 703 -5.30 -41.20 -70.31
N PRO A 704 -4.09 -41.11 -70.88
CA PRO A 704 -3.01 -40.16 -70.58
C PRO A 704 -2.49 -39.47 -71.87
N LEU A 705 -1.52 -38.55 -71.80
CA LEU A 705 -0.32 -38.49 -72.69
C LEU A 705 0.46 -37.19 -72.50
N GLY A 706 1.79 -37.30 -72.45
CA GLY A 706 2.72 -36.17 -72.52
C GLY A 706 4.06 -36.44 -71.85
N THR A 707 4.83 -37.38 -72.38
CA THR A 707 6.23 -37.70 -72.04
C THR A 707 7.23 -36.71 -72.65
N VAL A 708 8.50 -36.79 -72.17
CA VAL A 708 9.78 -36.33 -72.80
C VAL A 708 10.17 -34.89 -72.38
N GLU A 709 11.34 -34.55 -71.83
CA GLU A 709 12.70 -35.13 -71.87
C GLU A 709 13.62 -34.64 -70.72
N GLU A 710 14.76 -35.32 -70.65
CA GLU A 710 16.00 -35.20 -69.85
C GLU A 710 16.55 -33.77 -69.65
N GLY A 711 17.19 -33.43 -68.52
CA GLY A 711 18.61 -33.73 -68.26
C GLY A 711 19.40 -32.43 -67.98
N PRO A 712 20.61 -32.48 -67.38
CA PRO A 712 20.98 -31.67 -66.21
C PRO A 712 21.96 -30.51 -66.50
N ASP A 713 22.08 -29.59 -65.54
CA ASP A 713 23.30 -28.83 -65.12
C ASP A 713 22.80 -27.70 -64.22
N GLY A 714 23.22 -27.56 -62.96
CA GLY A 714 24.57 -27.13 -62.59
C GLY A 714 24.45 -25.69 -62.09
N ASP A 715 24.54 -25.50 -60.76
CA ASP A 715 25.25 -24.39 -60.09
C ASP A 715 24.66 -24.05 -58.71
N VAL A 716 25.53 -24.23 -57.72
CA VAL A 716 25.43 -23.74 -56.33
C VAL A 716 26.01 -22.32 -56.32
N PRO A 717 25.48 -21.41 -55.49
CA PRO A 717 26.36 -20.89 -54.44
C PRO A 717 25.70 -20.79 -53.06
N LEU A 718 26.43 -21.32 -52.10
CA LEU A 718 26.46 -20.95 -50.68
C LEU A 718 26.96 -19.51 -50.51
N LEU A 719 26.40 -18.76 -49.55
CA LEU A 719 27.00 -17.69 -48.69
C LEU A 719 25.85 -17.06 -47.88
N SER A 720 25.62 -17.41 -46.62
CA SER A 720 26.23 -16.90 -45.37
C SER A 720 26.07 -15.40 -45.09
N LEU A 721 25.41 -15.11 -43.95
CA LEU A 721 25.61 -13.97 -43.03
C LEU A 721 25.30 -12.55 -43.52
N THR A 722 24.17 -12.01 -43.07
CA THR A 722 24.09 -10.89 -42.09
C THR A 722 22.80 -10.97 -41.30
#